data_AF-A0AAW8BI38-F1
#
_entry.id   AF-A0AAW8BI38-F1
#
_cell.length_a   1.000
_cell.length_b   1.000
_cell.length_c   1.000
_cell.angle_alpha   90.00
_cell.angle_beta   90.00
_cell.angle_gamma   90.00
#
_symmetry.space_group_name_H-M   'P 1'
#
loop_
_entity.id
_entity.type
_entity.pdbx_description
1 polymer ?
#
loop_
_entity_poly.entity_id
_entity_poly.type
_entity_poly.pdbx_seq_one_letter_code
_entity_poly.pdbx_strand_id
1 'polypeptide(L)'
;MVSNTDQAIEQPGDLTAEWLTATVRAGAVSAYTAERIGTGQMSECYRIALNYAEPEGKPRPSTVVLKVAATDPVSRQTGLALGLYEREVRFYHDIAPRLGGAIAPCFHAAINISTGVFDLLLDDAGPAAVGDEIAGATTEQAFLAVTELGRLHGPLLGDATLADAPWLNRDSPLNQAMITPLYAGFIERYADQIAPEHRAVCERLIGAFDGYLAQEAAGGGIQGLVHGDYRLDNMLFGAPGASRALTVVDWQTVSWGPAFTDLAYFVGCALPTEDRRAQYDDLLQAYHEALGPQAPVSVADVRDGVRHQSFFGVMMAIVSSMLVERTERGDRLFMTMLERHCQHVLDIDALAILPDAAAPEPLRPSPEGEGAHPSTDEPLWSESWYADFVDAAEGLGGWFRIGLMPNQQTAWIHALLCGPDEATIAVDYQIPLPADAWTAQADGINLAHTSGTPLQTYRVDIKAKGQSYQDPSALLRGEPGEPVDLAMNLVWTTDGIPYQYRLTTRYEIPCTVSGTVTVKHARYQIDSVPGQRDHSWGVRDWWSMDWMWTALHLQDGSHLHGVRIQIPNTPAFSIGYAQDRAGSITDLTTVDIREAFSANGLPENQVLELAPVGITAEVNIRAHAPVRLVGPDGRVSQFPRAWVDVTTADGRTGVGWMEWNRSQADQGQ
;
A
#
# COMPACT_ATOMS: atom_id res chain seq x y z
N MET A 1 -36.02 -17.67 -23.74
CA MET A 1 -36.62 -16.80 -22.70
C MET A 1 -35.88 -17.11 -21.43
N VAL A 2 -35.02 -16.20 -20.99
CA VAL A 2 -34.41 -16.27 -19.66
C VAL A 2 -35.55 -16.22 -18.64
N SER A 3 -35.55 -17.09 -17.63
CA SER A 3 -36.59 -17.06 -16.62
C SER A 3 -36.55 -15.72 -15.90
N ASN A 4 -37.70 -15.17 -15.49
CA ASN A 4 -37.74 -13.94 -14.69
C ASN A 4 -37.05 -14.10 -13.31
N THR A 5 -36.64 -15.32 -12.97
CA THR A 5 -35.88 -15.70 -11.77
C THR A 5 -34.37 -15.77 -11.97
N ASP A 6 -33.84 -15.44 -13.16
CA ASP A 6 -32.38 -15.47 -13.41
C ASP A 6 -31.77 -14.04 -13.42
N GLN A 7 -32.58 -13.01 -13.22
CA GLN A 7 -32.16 -11.61 -13.21
C GLN A 7 -31.80 -11.18 -11.79
N ALA A 8 -30.64 -10.53 -11.64
CA ALA A 8 -30.21 -9.97 -10.37
C ALA A 8 -31.14 -8.82 -9.92
N ILE A 9 -31.51 -8.83 -8.64
CA ILE A 9 -32.29 -7.78 -7.96
C ILE A 9 -31.34 -6.66 -7.55
N GLU A 10 -31.59 -5.41 -7.97
CA GLU A 10 -30.71 -4.29 -7.61
C GLU A 10 -31.13 -3.66 -6.28
N GLN A 11 -32.43 -3.61 -6.00
CA GLN A 11 -32.99 -2.98 -4.82
C GLN A 11 -34.30 -3.67 -4.39
N PRO A 12 -34.76 -3.50 -3.13
CA PRO A 12 -36.00 -4.12 -2.66
C PRO A 12 -37.24 -3.77 -3.49
N GLY A 13 -37.25 -2.59 -4.12
CA GLY A 13 -38.36 -2.15 -4.99
C GLY A 13 -38.53 -2.97 -6.27
N ASP A 14 -37.53 -3.75 -6.66
CA ASP A 14 -37.60 -4.61 -7.85
C ASP A 14 -38.29 -5.96 -7.55
N LEU A 15 -38.50 -6.29 -6.27
CA LEU A 15 -39.19 -7.51 -5.85
C LEU A 15 -40.69 -7.47 -6.20
N THR A 16 -41.23 -8.61 -6.59
CA THR A 16 -42.69 -8.81 -6.74
C THR A 16 -43.16 -10.02 -5.93
N ALA A 17 -44.44 -10.02 -5.57
CA ALA A 17 -45.05 -11.15 -4.86
C ALA A 17 -45.02 -12.44 -5.71
N GLU A 18 -45.20 -12.31 -7.02
CA GLU A 18 -45.07 -13.41 -7.97
C GLU A 18 -43.64 -13.96 -8.01
N TRP A 19 -42.63 -13.09 -8.02
CA TRP A 19 -41.22 -13.50 -8.00
C TRP A 19 -40.88 -14.21 -6.69
N LEU A 20 -41.24 -13.64 -5.53
CA LEU A 20 -41.03 -14.27 -4.22
C LEU A 20 -41.72 -15.64 -4.11
N THR A 21 -42.91 -15.79 -4.70
CA THR A 21 -43.61 -17.08 -4.78
C THR A 21 -42.81 -18.11 -5.58
N ALA A 22 -42.30 -17.72 -6.76
CA ALA A 22 -41.54 -18.61 -7.64
C ALA A 22 -40.16 -18.98 -7.09
N THR A 23 -39.55 -18.06 -6.35
CA THR A 23 -38.20 -18.18 -5.79
C THR A 23 -38.19 -18.94 -4.46
N VAL A 24 -39.00 -18.55 -3.48
CA VAL A 24 -39.04 -19.18 -2.15
C VAL A 24 -39.75 -20.53 -2.18
N ARG A 25 -40.73 -20.71 -3.08
CA ARG A 25 -41.47 -21.97 -3.31
C ARG A 25 -42.15 -22.57 -2.06
N ALA A 26 -42.53 -21.71 -1.10
CA ALA A 26 -43.18 -22.11 0.15
C ALA A 26 -44.69 -21.77 0.23
N GLY A 27 -45.27 -21.29 -0.88
CA GLY A 27 -46.68 -20.91 -1.00
C GLY A 27 -46.84 -19.62 -1.81
N ALA A 28 -48.08 -19.32 -2.21
CA ALA A 28 -48.39 -18.07 -2.91
C ALA A 28 -48.26 -16.87 -1.97
N VAL A 29 -47.31 -15.98 -2.24
CA VAL A 29 -47.13 -14.71 -1.52
C VAL A 29 -48.16 -13.71 -2.06
N SER A 30 -48.94 -13.10 -1.17
CA SER A 30 -49.95 -12.09 -1.50
C SER A 30 -49.44 -10.66 -1.31
N ALA A 31 -48.52 -10.46 -0.36
CA ALA A 31 -47.88 -9.18 -0.10
C ALA A 31 -46.54 -9.39 0.61
N TYR A 32 -45.66 -8.39 0.55
CA TYR A 32 -44.42 -8.36 1.30
C TYR A 32 -44.11 -6.95 1.81
N THR A 33 -43.23 -6.85 2.80
CA THR A 33 -42.64 -5.58 3.25
C THR A 33 -41.14 -5.74 3.41
N ALA A 34 -40.36 -4.72 3.07
CA ALA A 34 -38.91 -4.70 3.22
C ALA A 34 -38.49 -3.72 4.32
N GLU A 35 -37.63 -4.19 5.23
CA GLU A 35 -37.02 -3.39 6.29
C GLU A 35 -35.50 -3.48 6.17
N ARG A 36 -34.79 -2.35 6.09
CA ARG A 36 -33.32 -2.35 6.05
C ARG A 36 -32.77 -2.81 7.39
N ILE A 37 -31.82 -3.75 7.36
CA ILE A 37 -31.16 -4.30 8.54
C ILE A 37 -29.63 -4.25 8.37
N GLY A 38 -28.92 -4.22 9.50
CA GLY A 38 -27.46 -4.16 9.51
C GLY A 38 -26.88 -2.80 9.13
N THR A 39 -25.55 -2.71 9.21
CA THR A 39 -24.77 -1.47 9.02
C THR A 39 -23.66 -1.62 7.98
N GLY A 40 -23.77 -2.63 7.10
CA GLY A 40 -22.78 -2.94 6.07
C GLY A 40 -22.49 -1.75 5.15
N GLN A 41 -21.21 -1.50 4.88
CA GLN A 41 -20.74 -0.42 4.01
C GLN A 41 -20.66 -0.86 2.54
N MET A 42 -20.31 -2.14 2.29
CA MET A 42 -20.11 -2.68 0.95
C MET A 42 -21.37 -3.27 0.32
N SER A 43 -22.39 -3.59 1.12
CA SER A 43 -23.65 -4.20 0.67
C SER A 43 -24.78 -3.84 1.64
N GLU A 44 -26.01 -3.86 1.15
CA GLU A 44 -27.19 -3.59 1.97
C GLU A 44 -27.99 -4.88 2.20
N CYS A 45 -28.49 -5.04 3.43
CA CYS A 45 -29.35 -6.16 3.80
C CYS A 45 -30.75 -5.66 4.13
N TYR A 46 -31.76 -6.42 3.70
CA TYR A 46 -33.17 -6.14 3.95
C TYR A 46 -33.87 -7.39 4.45
N ARG A 47 -34.58 -7.28 5.57
CA ARG A 47 -35.54 -8.29 6.00
C ARG A 47 -36.83 -8.11 5.19
N ILE A 48 -37.22 -9.16 4.49
CA ILE A 48 -38.45 -9.22 3.69
C ILE A 48 -39.48 -10.06 4.45
N ALA A 49 -40.50 -9.42 5.01
CA ALA A 49 -41.61 -10.13 5.64
C ALA A 49 -42.61 -10.61 4.56
N LEU A 50 -43.01 -11.87 4.64
CA LEU A 50 -43.83 -12.56 3.64
C LEU A 50 -45.24 -12.81 4.18
N ASN A 51 -46.25 -12.29 3.48
CA ASN A 51 -47.65 -12.63 3.71
C ASN A 51 -48.11 -13.60 2.64
N TYR A 52 -48.67 -14.74 3.04
CA TYR A 52 -49.15 -15.77 2.13
C TYR A 52 -50.67 -15.72 1.94
N ALA A 53 -51.14 -16.05 0.74
CA ALA A 53 -52.57 -16.08 0.39
C ALA A 53 -53.32 -17.23 1.07
N GLU A 54 -52.65 -18.37 1.30
CA GLU A 54 -53.24 -19.54 1.94
C GLU A 54 -53.11 -19.45 3.48
N PRO A 55 -54.12 -19.89 4.25
CA PRO A 55 -54.03 -19.97 5.71
C PRO A 55 -52.89 -20.89 6.17
N GLU A 56 -52.44 -20.70 7.41
CA GLU A 56 -51.31 -21.41 8.00
C GLU A 56 -51.58 -22.92 8.05
N GLY A 57 -50.69 -23.73 7.45
CA GLY A 57 -50.90 -25.18 7.33
C GLY A 57 -49.66 -26.01 7.01
N LYS A 58 -48.60 -25.41 6.46
CA LYS A 58 -47.26 -25.99 6.33
C LYS A 58 -46.22 -25.05 6.92
N PRO A 59 -45.12 -25.57 7.52
CA PRO A 59 -43.98 -24.74 7.90
C PRO A 59 -43.45 -24.01 6.66
N ARG A 60 -43.40 -22.67 6.73
CA ARG A 60 -42.93 -21.78 5.67
C ARG A 60 -42.29 -20.55 6.30
N PRO A 61 -41.27 -19.93 5.66
CA PRO A 61 -40.59 -18.78 6.24
C PRO A 61 -41.53 -17.57 6.30
N SER A 62 -41.68 -16.98 7.48
CA SER A 62 -42.40 -15.69 7.63
C SER A 62 -41.54 -14.51 7.18
N THR A 63 -40.21 -14.67 7.17
CA THR A 63 -39.23 -13.68 6.73
C THR A 63 -38.10 -14.33 5.94
N VAL A 64 -37.53 -13.58 5.00
CA VAL A 64 -36.26 -13.90 4.31
C VAL A 64 -35.36 -12.66 4.31
N VAL A 65 -34.07 -12.83 4.05
CA VAL A 65 -33.10 -11.73 3.96
C VAL A 65 -32.68 -11.55 2.51
N LEU A 66 -32.86 -10.34 1.98
CA LEU A 66 -32.30 -9.90 0.70
C LEU A 66 -31.01 -9.14 0.97
N LYS A 67 -29.88 -9.61 0.45
CA LYS A 67 -28.61 -8.85 0.39
C LYS A 67 -28.40 -8.37 -1.04
N VAL A 68 -28.08 -7.10 -1.22
CA VAL A 68 -27.82 -6.47 -2.53
C VAL A 68 -26.56 -5.60 -2.45
N ALA A 69 -26.02 -5.21 -3.61
CA ALA A 69 -24.90 -4.27 -3.69
C ALA A 69 -25.22 -2.93 -3.00
N ALA A 70 -24.18 -2.22 -2.54
CA ALA A 70 -24.34 -0.87 -2.01
C ALA A 70 -24.95 0.08 -3.06
N THR A 71 -25.83 0.97 -2.61
CA THR A 71 -26.40 2.04 -3.44
C THR A 71 -25.37 3.13 -3.78
N ASP A 72 -24.34 3.30 -2.94
CA ASP A 72 -23.20 4.18 -3.21
C ASP A 72 -22.32 3.61 -4.36
N PRO A 73 -22.14 4.33 -5.47
CA PRO A 73 -21.39 3.83 -6.62
C PRO A 73 -19.91 3.52 -6.33
N VAL A 74 -19.27 4.26 -5.41
CA VAL A 74 -17.85 4.07 -5.06
C VAL A 74 -17.67 2.77 -4.28
N SER A 75 -18.51 2.55 -3.27
CA SER A 75 -18.55 1.32 -2.48
C SER A 75 -18.85 0.11 -3.36
N ARG A 76 -19.82 0.25 -4.30
CA ARG A 76 -20.15 -0.79 -5.28
C ARG A 76 -18.98 -1.13 -6.19
N GLN A 77 -18.32 -0.11 -6.75
CA GLN A 77 -17.18 -0.32 -7.63
C GLN A 77 -16.00 -0.97 -6.88
N THR A 78 -15.80 -0.60 -5.62
CA THR A 78 -14.76 -1.16 -4.76
C THR A 78 -15.01 -2.65 -4.49
N GLY A 79 -16.24 -3.01 -4.08
CA GLY A 79 -16.61 -4.41 -3.85
C GLY A 79 -16.45 -5.28 -5.11
N LEU A 80 -16.79 -4.74 -6.29
CA LEU A 80 -16.57 -5.41 -7.57
C LEU A 80 -15.09 -5.59 -7.90
N ALA A 81 -14.28 -4.52 -7.77
CA ALA A 81 -12.84 -4.57 -8.05
C ALA A 81 -12.13 -5.60 -7.16
N LEU A 82 -12.49 -5.66 -5.89
CA LEU A 82 -11.98 -6.63 -4.93
C LEU A 82 -12.56 -8.05 -5.11
N GLY A 83 -13.62 -8.21 -5.91
CA GLY A 83 -14.25 -9.50 -6.18
C GLY A 83 -15.13 -10.03 -5.06
N LEU A 84 -15.49 -9.18 -4.09
CA LEU A 84 -16.24 -9.55 -2.89
C LEU A 84 -17.63 -10.11 -3.24
N TYR A 85 -18.32 -9.47 -4.17
CA TYR A 85 -19.67 -9.87 -4.59
C TYR A 85 -19.69 -11.19 -5.34
N GLU A 86 -18.73 -11.39 -6.26
CA GLU A 86 -18.61 -12.64 -7.02
C GLU A 86 -18.34 -13.81 -6.07
N ARG A 87 -17.44 -13.64 -5.12
CA ARG A 87 -17.11 -14.64 -4.10
C ARG A 87 -18.31 -15.08 -3.29
N GLU A 88 -19.08 -14.14 -2.74
CA GLU A 88 -20.21 -14.48 -1.90
C GLU A 88 -21.32 -15.17 -2.69
N VAL A 89 -21.66 -14.65 -3.88
CA VAL A 89 -22.69 -15.24 -4.75
C VAL A 89 -22.31 -16.65 -5.19
N ARG A 90 -21.05 -16.84 -5.62
CA ARG A 90 -20.57 -18.15 -6.04
C ARG A 90 -20.40 -19.12 -4.89
N PHE A 91 -20.09 -18.66 -3.68
CA PHE A 91 -20.14 -19.52 -2.50
C PHE A 91 -21.55 -20.09 -2.30
N TYR A 92 -22.58 -19.26 -2.27
CA TYR A 92 -23.96 -19.72 -2.06
C TYR A 92 -24.49 -20.58 -3.22
N HIS A 93 -24.04 -20.34 -4.45
CA HIS A 93 -24.45 -21.10 -5.62
C HIS A 93 -23.67 -22.42 -5.81
N ASP A 94 -22.34 -22.39 -5.71
CA ASP A 94 -21.45 -23.49 -6.08
C ASP A 94 -21.02 -24.38 -4.90
N ILE A 95 -20.90 -23.81 -3.69
CA ILE A 95 -20.29 -24.48 -2.53
C ILE A 95 -21.32 -24.81 -1.45
N ALA A 96 -22.09 -23.82 -0.99
CA ALA A 96 -23.07 -23.95 0.09
C ALA A 96 -24.06 -25.13 -0.09
N PRO A 97 -24.53 -25.50 -1.29
CA PRO A 97 -25.45 -26.64 -1.46
C PRO A 97 -24.83 -28.00 -1.09
N ARG A 98 -23.50 -28.09 -1.03
CA ARG A 98 -22.75 -29.29 -0.59
C ARG A 98 -22.53 -29.30 0.92
N LEU A 99 -22.82 -28.19 1.59
CA LEU A 99 -22.59 -27.97 3.02
C LEU A 99 -23.92 -27.86 3.76
N GLY A 100 -23.88 -27.99 5.08
CA GLY A 100 -25.03 -27.84 5.96
C GLY A 100 -24.63 -27.22 7.29
N GLY A 101 -25.53 -27.21 8.26
CA GLY A 101 -25.27 -26.66 9.59
C GLY A 101 -25.46 -25.15 9.62
N ALA A 102 -24.39 -24.41 9.87
CA ALA A 102 -24.44 -22.97 10.13
C ALA A 102 -24.62 -22.05 8.91
N ILE A 103 -24.84 -22.58 7.71
CA ILE A 103 -25.10 -21.77 6.51
C ILE A 103 -26.60 -21.57 6.32
N ALA A 104 -27.04 -20.32 6.11
CA ALA A 104 -28.43 -20.03 5.77
C ALA A 104 -28.79 -20.63 4.40
N PRO A 105 -29.93 -21.36 4.28
CA PRO A 105 -30.45 -21.77 2.99
C PRO A 105 -30.57 -20.59 2.02
N CYS A 106 -30.09 -20.77 0.80
CA CYS A 106 -30.14 -19.77 -0.26
C CYS A 106 -31.27 -20.10 -1.24
N PHE A 107 -32.22 -19.17 -1.39
CA PHE A 107 -33.33 -19.27 -2.33
C PHE A 107 -32.97 -18.71 -3.71
N HIS A 108 -32.09 -17.70 -3.76
CA HIS A 108 -31.63 -17.08 -5.00
C HIS A 108 -30.25 -16.46 -4.82
N ALA A 109 -29.41 -16.57 -5.85
CA ALA A 109 -28.08 -15.98 -5.91
C ALA A 109 -27.80 -15.59 -7.36
N ALA A 110 -27.58 -14.29 -7.61
CA ALA A 110 -27.28 -13.79 -8.95
C ALA A 110 -26.29 -12.63 -8.91
N ILE A 111 -25.47 -12.54 -9.96
CA ILE A 111 -24.51 -11.44 -10.14
C ILE A 111 -24.37 -11.08 -11.61
N ASN A 112 -24.30 -9.78 -11.88
CA ASN A 112 -23.85 -9.22 -13.13
C ASN A 112 -22.46 -8.59 -12.94
N ILE A 113 -21.42 -9.32 -13.34
CA ILE A 113 -20.01 -8.91 -13.17
C ILE A 113 -19.69 -7.61 -13.93
N SER A 114 -20.41 -7.31 -15.02
CA SER A 114 -20.18 -6.08 -15.80
C SER A 114 -20.70 -4.82 -15.13
N THR A 115 -21.69 -4.94 -14.23
CA THR A 115 -22.31 -3.79 -13.55
C THR A 115 -22.07 -3.78 -12.05
N GLY A 116 -21.62 -4.90 -11.46
CA GLY A 116 -21.49 -5.06 -10.02
C GLY A 116 -22.82 -5.20 -9.29
N VAL A 117 -23.93 -5.35 -10.01
CA VAL A 117 -25.24 -5.65 -9.43
C VAL A 117 -25.27 -7.12 -9.04
N PHE A 118 -25.63 -7.41 -7.79
CA PHE A 118 -25.81 -8.77 -7.30
C PHE A 118 -26.94 -8.81 -6.29
N ASP A 119 -27.50 -10.00 -6.10
CA ASP A 119 -28.36 -10.29 -4.96
C ASP A 119 -28.18 -11.70 -4.39
N LEU A 120 -28.52 -11.81 -3.11
CA LEU A 120 -28.71 -13.06 -2.39
C LEU A 120 -30.04 -13.00 -1.65
N LEU A 121 -30.89 -14.00 -1.85
CA LEU A 121 -32.10 -14.20 -1.05
C LEU A 121 -31.90 -15.41 -0.14
N LEU A 122 -31.75 -15.16 1.16
CA LEU A 122 -31.39 -16.14 2.17
C LEU A 122 -32.53 -16.35 3.17
N ASP A 123 -32.57 -17.53 3.78
CA ASP A 123 -33.43 -17.78 4.95
C ASP A 123 -33.01 -16.92 6.14
N ASP A 124 -33.98 -16.32 6.82
CA ASP A 124 -33.72 -15.47 7.98
C ASP A 124 -33.31 -16.32 9.19
N ALA A 125 -32.28 -15.90 9.92
CA ALA A 125 -31.81 -16.58 11.13
C ALA A 125 -32.69 -16.27 12.36
N GLY A 126 -33.63 -15.32 12.24
CA GLY A 126 -34.50 -14.92 13.34
C GLY A 126 -35.35 -16.07 13.92
N PRO A 127 -35.55 -16.12 15.24
CA PRO A 127 -34.97 -15.25 16.28
C PRO A 127 -33.51 -15.62 16.60
N ALA A 128 -32.57 -14.69 16.43
CA ALA A 128 -31.15 -14.87 16.75
C ALA A 128 -30.51 -13.57 17.25
N ALA A 129 -29.41 -13.69 18.00
CA ALA A 129 -28.61 -12.58 18.49
C ALA A 129 -27.23 -12.58 17.83
N VAL A 130 -26.76 -11.41 17.39
CA VAL A 130 -25.39 -11.23 16.87
C VAL A 130 -24.40 -11.41 18.02
N GLY A 131 -23.27 -12.05 17.76
CA GLY A 131 -22.13 -12.05 18.67
C GLY A 131 -21.55 -10.64 18.86
N ASP A 132 -20.75 -10.47 19.92
CA ASP A 132 -20.06 -9.21 20.20
C ASP A 132 -18.58 -9.50 20.38
N GLU A 133 -17.78 -9.13 19.38
CA GLU A 133 -16.33 -9.37 19.37
C GLU A 133 -15.61 -8.71 20.55
N ILE A 134 -16.07 -7.54 20.97
CA ILE A 134 -15.46 -6.78 22.07
C ILE A 134 -15.77 -7.47 23.40
N ALA A 135 -17.05 -7.82 23.64
CA ALA A 135 -17.45 -8.50 24.86
C ALA A 135 -16.86 -9.92 24.96
N GLY A 136 -16.71 -10.61 23.83
CA GLY A 136 -16.34 -12.01 23.76
C GLY A 136 -17.54 -12.95 23.92
N ALA A 137 -17.37 -14.18 23.46
CA ALA A 137 -18.36 -15.25 23.52
C ALA A 137 -18.40 -15.88 24.92
N THR A 138 -19.52 -16.50 25.26
CA THR A 138 -19.54 -17.48 26.35
C THR A 138 -18.82 -18.77 25.93
N THR A 139 -18.45 -19.61 26.90
CA THR A 139 -17.87 -20.93 26.62
C THR A 139 -18.77 -21.75 25.70
N GLU A 140 -20.08 -21.79 25.95
CA GLU A 140 -21.04 -22.53 25.12
C GLU A 140 -21.11 -22.00 23.68
N GLN A 141 -21.06 -20.67 23.50
CA GLN A 141 -21.00 -20.06 22.17
C GLN A 141 -19.72 -20.41 21.43
N ALA A 142 -18.58 -20.40 22.13
CA ALA A 142 -17.29 -20.76 21.55
C ALA A 142 -17.25 -22.24 21.10
N PHE A 143 -17.72 -23.16 21.95
CA PHE A 143 -17.83 -24.58 21.58
C PHE A 143 -18.78 -24.80 20.40
N LEU A 144 -19.91 -24.12 20.37
CA LEU A 144 -20.84 -24.18 19.24
C LEU A 144 -20.19 -23.69 17.95
N ALA A 145 -19.50 -22.56 17.99
CA ALA A 145 -18.83 -21.98 16.81
C ALA A 145 -17.73 -22.91 16.26
N VAL A 146 -16.80 -23.38 17.10
CA VAL A 146 -15.72 -24.27 16.62
C VAL A 146 -16.26 -25.62 16.13
N THR A 147 -17.35 -26.13 16.73
CA THR A 147 -18.01 -27.36 16.28
C THR A 147 -18.66 -27.17 14.90
N GLU A 148 -19.38 -26.06 14.68
CA GLU A 148 -19.96 -25.77 13.37
C GLU A 148 -18.87 -25.51 12.32
N LEU A 149 -17.79 -24.83 12.67
CA LEU A 149 -16.63 -24.65 11.79
C LEU A 149 -16.03 -26.00 11.36
N GLY A 150 -15.86 -26.94 12.30
CA GLY A 150 -15.40 -28.29 11.99
C GLY A 150 -16.33 -29.02 11.01
N ARG A 151 -17.65 -28.91 11.18
CA ARG A 151 -18.64 -29.49 10.25
C ARG A 151 -18.58 -28.87 8.86
N LEU A 152 -18.29 -27.57 8.77
CA LEU A 152 -18.13 -26.85 7.51
C LEU A 152 -16.85 -27.27 6.79
N HIS A 153 -15.75 -27.41 7.52
CA HIS A 153 -14.45 -27.75 6.94
C HIS A 153 -14.34 -29.21 6.55
N GLY A 154 -14.90 -30.13 7.34
CA GLY A 154 -14.76 -31.59 7.18
C GLY A 154 -14.95 -32.11 5.74
N PRO A 155 -16.08 -31.79 5.06
CA PRO A 155 -16.34 -32.26 3.70
C PRO A 155 -15.41 -31.72 2.60
N LEU A 156 -14.73 -30.60 2.85
CA LEU A 156 -13.89 -29.90 1.87
C LEU A 156 -12.40 -29.93 2.24
N LEU A 157 -12.04 -30.47 3.39
CA LEU A 157 -10.67 -30.44 3.89
C LEU A 157 -9.75 -31.26 2.96
N GLY A 158 -8.79 -30.58 2.32
CA GLY A 158 -7.89 -31.17 1.33
C GLY A 158 -8.51 -31.46 -0.04
N ASP A 159 -9.75 -31.01 -0.32
CA ASP A 159 -10.40 -31.18 -1.63
C ASP A 159 -9.84 -30.19 -2.67
N ALA A 160 -8.76 -30.57 -3.35
CA ALA A 160 -8.09 -29.72 -4.35
C ALA A 160 -8.97 -29.32 -5.55
N THR A 161 -10.19 -29.85 -5.71
CA THR A 161 -11.07 -29.47 -6.83
C THR A 161 -11.46 -27.99 -6.82
N LEU A 162 -11.45 -27.34 -5.65
CA LEU A 162 -11.71 -25.91 -5.50
C LEU A 162 -10.44 -25.04 -5.61
N ALA A 163 -9.26 -25.64 -5.61
CA ALA A 163 -7.98 -24.92 -5.63
C ALA A 163 -7.70 -24.20 -6.97
N ASP A 164 -8.29 -24.67 -8.06
CA ASP A 164 -8.07 -24.07 -9.40
C ASP A 164 -9.13 -23.03 -9.78
N ALA A 165 -10.06 -22.71 -8.87
CA ALA A 165 -11.17 -21.80 -9.13
C ALA A 165 -10.72 -20.32 -9.11
N PRO A 166 -10.66 -19.61 -10.26
CA PRO A 166 -10.06 -18.26 -10.32
C PRO A 166 -10.84 -17.19 -9.56
N TRP A 167 -12.14 -17.42 -9.35
CA TRP A 167 -13.02 -16.54 -8.58
C TRP A 167 -12.76 -16.65 -7.07
N LEU A 168 -12.28 -17.81 -6.61
CA LEU A 168 -12.02 -18.11 -5.22
C LEU A 168 -10.60 -17.65 -4.84
N ASN A 169 -9.63 -17.94 -5.71
CA ASN A 169 -8.21 -17.72 -5.44
C ASN A 169 -7.70 -16.47 -6.15
N ARG A 170 -7.45 -15.42 -5.35
CA ARG A 170 -6.76 -14.21 -5.79
C ARG A 170 -5.58 -13.97 -4.86
N ASP A 171 -4.44 -13.61 -5.45
CA ASP A 171 -3.25 -13.28 -4.69
C ASP A 171 -3.51 -12.08 -3.78
N SER A 172 -3.10 -12.20 -2.52
CA SER A 172 -3.08 -11.05 -1.62
C SER A 172 -1.97 -10.11 -2.08
N PRO A 173 -2.24 -8.81 -2.27
CA PRO A 173 -1.18 -7.84 -2.61
C PRO A 173 -0.23 -7.59 -1.43
N LEU A 174 -0.59 -8.03 -0.22
CA LEU A 174 0.14 -7.76 1.01
C LEU A 174 1.49 -8.48 1.02
N ASN A 175 2.56 -7.69 1.10
CA ASN A 175 3.96 -8.13 1.22
C ASN A 175 4.72 -7.18 2.17
N GLN A 176 6.02 -7.40 2.36
CA GLN A 176 6.88 -6.56 3.20
C GLN A 176 6.78 -5.06 2.87
N ALA A 177 6.75 -4.72 1.58
CA ALA A 177 6.71 -3.33 1.14
C ALA A 177 5.38 -2.62 1.46
N MET A 178 4.28 -3.37 1.54
CA MET A 178 2.97 -2.84 1.94
C MET A 178 2.75 -2.86 3.45
N ILE A 179 3.12 -3.95 4.14
CA ILE A 179 2.83 -4.07 5.58
C ILE A 179 3.71 -3.14 6.43
N THR A 180 4.95 -2.87 6.01
CA THR A 180 5.87 -1.99 6.75
C THR A 180 5.32 -0.57 6.94
N PRO A 181 4.89 0.16 5.89
CA PRO A 181 4.29 1.48 6.06
C PRO A 181 2.94 1.44 6.77
N LEU A 182 2.11 0.40 6.57
CA LEU A 182 0.87 0.22 7.32
C LEU A 182 1.13 0.08 8.83
N TYR A 183 2.13 -0.71 9.21
CA TYR A 183 2.52 -0.86 10.61
C TYR A 183 3.11 0.43 11.19
N ALA A 184 3.89 1.19 10.43
CA ALA A 184 4.38 2.50 10.88
C ALA A 184 3.22 3.46 11.21
N GLY A 185 2.23 3.58 10.32
CA GLY A 185 1.02 4.37 10.58
C GLY A 185 0.18 3.83 11.74
N PHE A 186 0.12 2.50 11.90
CA PHE A 186 -0.54 1.86 13.04
C PHE A 186 0.11 2.24 14.38
N ILE A 187 1.43 2.18 14.47
CA ILE A 187 2.17 2.56 15.67
C ILE A 187 2.01 4.05 15.96
N GLU A 188 2.10 4.92 14.96
CA GLU A 188 1.85 6.36 15.17
C GLU A 188 0.45 6.61 15.76
N ARG A 189 -0.55 5.87 15.31
CA ARG A 189 -1.94 6.02 15.77
C ARG A 189 -2.20 5.45 17.16
N TYR A 190 -1.54 4.35 17.52
CA TYR A 190 -1.92 3.52 18.66
C TYR A 190 -0.79 3.18 19.64
N ALA A 191 0.43 3.71 19.48
CA ALA A 191 1.59 3.35 20.31
C ALA A 191 1.29 3.31 21.81
N ASP A 192 0.59 4.33 22.34
CA ASP A 192 0.28 4.47 23.76
C ASP A 192 -0.76 3.44 24.28
N GLN A 193 -1.43 2.74 23.38
CA GLN A 193 -2.46 1.73 23.69
C GLN A 193 -1.94 0.29 23.54
N ILE A 194 -0.72 0.11 23.03
CA ILE A 194 -0.17 -1.21 22.73
C ILE A 194 0.81 -1.61 23.83
N ALA A 195 0.55 -2.74 24.49
CA ALA A 195 1.47 -3.29 25.49
C ALA A 195 2.84 -3.64 24.86
N PRO A 196 3.97 -3.48 25.58
CA PRO A 196 5.30 -3.74 25.03
C PRO A 196 5.48 -5.15 24.42
N GLU A 197 4.91 -6.17 25.05
CA GLU A 197 4.93 -7.55 24.58
C GLU A 197 4.16 -7.75 23.27
N HIS A 198 3.04 -7.04 23.08
CA HIS A 198 2.26 -7.07 21.85
C HIS A 198 2.97 -6.30 20.73
N ARG A 199 3.61 -5.17 21.07
CA ARG A 199 4.49 -4.45 20.15
C ARG A 199 5.63 -5.34 19.65
N ALA A 200 6.25 -6.12 20.53
CA ALA A 200 7.31 -7.06 20.14
C ALA A 200 6.80 -8.17 19.20
N VAL A 201 5.58 -8.68 19.42
CA VAL A 201 4.93 -9.63 18.49
C VAL A 201 4.77 -9.00 17.10
N CYS A 202 4.22 -7.78 17.03
CA CYS A 202 4.09 -7.07 15.77
C CYS A 202 5.44 -6.85 15.09
N GLU A 203 6.44 -6.32 15.80
CA GLU A 203 7.76 -6.06 15.22
C GLU A 203 8.43 -7.33 14.69
N ARG A 204 8.30 -8.47 15.38
CA ARG A 204 8.86 -9.74 14.91
C ARG A 204 8.13 -10.27 13.68
N LEU A 205 6.80 -10.19 13.63
CA LEU A 205 6.01 -10.56 12.45
C LEU A 205 6.37 -9.67 11.26
N ILE A 206 6.36 -8.35 11.45
CA ILE A 206 6.67 -7.38 10.40
C ILE A 206 8.09 -7.56 9.91
N GLY A 207 9.07 -7.75 10.78
CA GLY A 207 10.47 -7.95 10.37
C GLY A 207 10.72 -9.24 9.58
N ALA A 208 9.85 -10.24 9.71
CA ALA A 208 9.98 -11.53 9.06
C ALA A 208 8.90 -11.79 7.99
N PHE A 209 8.17 -10.77 7.55
CA PHE A 209 6.88 -10.94 6.88
C PHE A 209 6.98 -11.72 5.55
N ASP A 210 7.87 -11.31 4.65
CA ASP A 210 8.06 -12.03 3.37
C ASP A 210 8.60 -13.45 3.60
N GLY A 211 9.47 -13.63 4.60
CA GLY A 211 9.97 -14.95 4.99
C GLY A 211 8.85 -15.86 5.50
N TYR A 212 7.96 -15.32 6.34
CA TYR A 212 6.79 -16.01 6.85
C TYR A 212 5.86 -16.41 5.70
N LEU A 213 5.51 -15.48 4.81
CA LEU A 213 4.68 -15.79 3.64
C LEU A 213 5.31 -16.87 2.74
N ALA A 214 6.62 -16.79 2.50
CA ALA A 214 7.34 -17.80 1.71
C ALA A 214 7.33 -19.18 2.40
N GLN A 215 7.48 -19.22 3.72
CA GLN A 215 7.42 -20.45 4.51
C GLN A 215 6.01 -21.08 4.45
N GLU A 216 4.96 -20.27 4.60
CA GLU A 216 3.58 -20.74 4.49
C GLU A 216 3.26 -21.29 3.09
N ALA A 217 3.71 -20.61 2.04
CA ALA A 217 3.54 -21.06 0.67
C ALA A 217 4.31 -22.36 0.37
N ALA A 218 5.50 -22.53 0.96
CA ALA A 218 6.34 -23.72 0.76
C ALA A 218 5.96 -24.91 1.66
N GLY A 219 5.36 -24.65 2.83
CA GLY A 219 5.13 -25.63 3.89
C GLY A 219 4.15 -26.74 3.53
N GLY A 220 3.35 -26.56 2.47
CA GLY A 220 2.40 -27.58 2.01
C GLY A 220 1.36 -27.99 3.06
N GLY A 221 1.05 -27.09 4.00
CA GLY A 221 0.06 -27.31 5.05
C GLY A 221 -1.32 -27.61 4.46
N ILE A 222 -2.18 -28.27 5.23
CA ILE A 222 -3.47 -28.72 4.71
C ILE A 222 -4.32 -27.52 4.27
N GLN A 223 -4.80 -27.60 3.02
CA GLN A 223 -5.60 -26.55 2.42
C GLN A 223 -7.09 -26.88 2.55
N GLY A 224 -7.92 -25.85 2.58
CA GLY A 224 -9.36 -25.99 2.69
C GLY A 224 -10.09 -24.68 2.39
N LEU A 225 -11.41 -24.73 2.57
CA LEU A 225 -12.23 -23.53 2.52
C LEU A 225 -11.90 -22.64 3.73
N VAL A 226 -11.72 -21.35 3.46
CA VAL A 226 -11.48 -20.33 4.50
C VAL A 226 -12.54 -19.26 4.31
N HIS A 227 -13.35 -19.01 5.33
CA HIS A 227 -14.28 -17.88 5.41
C HIS A 227 -13.50 -16.56 5.39
N GLY A 228 -12.41 -16.45 6.14
CA GLY A 228 -11.50 -15.29 6.13
C GLY A 228 -11.94 -14.10 7.00
N ASP A 229 -13.14 -14.18 7.60
CA ASP A 229 -13.61 -13.25 8.64
C ASP A 229 -14.51 -13.98 9.66
N TYR A 230 -14.10 -15.18 10.07
CA TYR A 230 -14.86 -16.04 10.98
C TYR A 230 -14.78 -15.56 12.45
N ARG A 231 -15.56 -14.53 12.77
CA ARG A 231 -15.57 -13.84 14.08
C ARG A 231 -17.00 -13.59 14.59
N LEU A 232 -17.16 -13.20 15.86
CA LEU A 232 -18.45 -13.10 16.55
C LEU A 232 -19.40 -12.10 15.91
N ASP A 233 -18.90 -10.97 15.40
CA ASP A 233 -19.73 -9.97 14.71
C ASP A 233 -20.39 -10.53 13.43
N ASN A 234 -19.88 -11.65 12.88
CA ASN A 234 -20.43 -12.39 11.73
C ASN A 234 -21.19 -13.66 12.12
N MET A 235 -21.53 -13.81 13.41
CA MET A 235 -22.22 -14.98 13.96
C MET A 235 -23.56 -14.62 14.56
N LEU A 236 -24.62 -15.28 14.11
CA LEU A 236 -25.98 -15.15 14.63
C LEU A 236 -26.33 -16.39 15.47
N PHE A 237 -26.33 -16.24 16.78
CA PHE A 237 -26.66 -17.31 17.74
C PHE A 237 -28.17 -17.44 17.90
N GLY A 238 -28.70 -18.63 17.63
CA GLY A 238 -30.13 -18.92 17.67
C GLY A 238 -30.72 -18.83 19.08
N ALA A 239 -31.82 -18.09 19.22
CA ALA A 239 -32.63 -18.06 20.43
C ALA A 239 -33.67 -19.21 20.43
N PRO A 240 -34.38 -19.47 21.54
CA PRO A 240 -35.48 -20.43 21.55
C PRO A 240 -36.49 -20.17 20.43
N GLY A 241 -36.69 -21.16 19.56
CA GLY A 241 -37.55 -21.05 18.37
C GLY A 241 -36.82 -20.77 17.06
N ALA A 242 -35.50 -20.54 17.09
CA ALA A 242 -34.67 -20.44 15.90
C ALA A 242 -34.61 -21.78 15.13
N SER A 243 -34.53 -21.69 13.81
CA SER A 243 -34.35 -22.85 12.93
C SER A 243 -32.93 -23.43 12.98
N ARG A 244 -31.95 -22.64 13.43
CA ARG A 244 -30.53 -22.97 13.53
C ARG A 244 -29.95 -22.51 14.87
N ALA A 245 -29.02 -23.28 15.43
CA ALA A 245 -28.30 -22.89 16.64
C ALA A 245 -27.27 -21.76 16.39
N LEU A 246 -26.68 -21.75 15.20
CA LEU A 246 -25.74 -20.74 14.73
C LEU A 246 -26.00 -20.50 13.24
N THR A 247 -25.94 -19.25 12.80
CA THR A 247 -25.83 -18.88 11.38
C THR A 247 -24.60 -18.02 11.19
N VAL A 248 -23.69 -18.44 10.31
CA VAL A 248 -22.48 -17.70 9.91
C VAL A 248 -22.80 -16.94 8.63
N VAL A 249 -22.55 -15.63 8.65
CA VAL A 249 -22.87 -14.71 7.56
C VAL A 249 -21.63 -14.03 7.03
N ASP A 250 -21.78 -13.34 5.90
CA ASP A 250 -20.74 -12.53 5.26
C ASP A 250 -19.58 -13.30 4.63
N TRP A 251 -19.91 -14.18 3.69
CA TRP A 251 -18.96 -15.04 2.97
C TRP A 251 -18.19 -14.31 1.84
N GLN A 252 -18.08 -12.99 1.91
CA GLN A 252 -17.45 -12.17 0.85
C GLN A 252 -15.93 -12.29 0.80
N THR A 253 -15.30 -12.72 1.89
CA THR A 253 -13.85 -12.97 2.01
C THR A 253 -13.46 -14.43 1.80
N VAL A 254 -14.42 -15.26 1.37
CA VAL A 254 -14.18 -16.69 1.17
C VAL A 254 -13.06 -16.95 0.17
N SER A 255 -12.19 -17.90 0.51
CA SER A 255 -11.01 -18.27 -0.29
C SER A 255 -10.66 -19.75 -0.10
N TRP A 256 -9.72 -20.22 -0.91
CA TRP A 256 -9.03 -21.49 -0.67
C TRP A 256 -7.64 -21.20 -0.13
N GLY A 257 -7.31 -21.77 1.02
CA GLY A 257 -6.06 -21.47 1.70
C GLY A 257 -5.78 -22.39 2.88
N PRO A 258 -4.87 -22.02 3.79
CA PRO A 258 -4.57 -22.80 4.99
C PRO A 258 -5.85 -23.07 5.80
N ALA A 259 -6.24 -24.34 5.93
CA ALA A 259 -7.60 -24.70 6.38
C ALA A 259 -7.92 -24.29 7.82
N PHE A 260 -6.89 -23.96 8.61
CA PHE A 260 -7.02 -23.64 10.03
C PHE A 260 -7.02 -22.13 10.31
N THR A 261 -6.98 -21.29 9.27
CA THR A 261 -7.00 -19.82 9.42
C THR A 261 -8.20 -19.33 10.21
N ASP A 262 -9.41 -19.80 9.88
CA ASP A 262 -10.61 -19.39 10.60
C ASP A 262 -10.64 -19.87 12.06
N LEU A 263 -10.11 -21.08 12.32
CA LEU A 263 -10.03 -21.60 13.68
C LEU A 263 -9.03 -20.78 14.51
N ALA A 264 -7.88 -20.46 13.95
CA ALA A 264 -6.87 -19.63 14.60
C ALA A 264 -7.38 -18.21 14.86
N TYR A 265 -8.07 -17.62 13.87
CA TYR A 265 -8.68 -16.30 13.99
C TYR A 265 -9.77 -16.30 15.07
N PHE A 266 -10.68 -17.27 15.05
CA PHE A 266 -11.74 -17.35 16.06
C PHE A 266 -11.19 -17.56 17.46
N VAL A 267 -10.37 -18.61 17.66
CA VAL A 267 -9.82 -18.93 18.98
C VAL A 267 -8.95 -17.78 19.50
N GLY A 268 -8.26 -17.05 18.62
CA GLY A 268 -7.39 -15.95 19.01
C GLY A 268 -8.08 -14.73 19.61
N CYS A 269 -9.37 -14.48 19.32
CA CYS A 269 -10.06 -13.27 19.79
C CYS A 269 -11.44 -13.51 20.41
N ALA A 270 -12.14 -14.59 20.04
CA ALA A 270 -13.54 -14.77 20.40
C ALA A 270 -13.79 -14.98 21.91
N LEU A 271 -12.78 -15.36 22.69
CA LEU A 271 -12.90 -15.56 24.14
C LEU A 271 -12.02 -14.56 24.91
N PRO A 272 -12.44 -14.16 26.13
CA PRO A 272 -11.51 -13.56 27.08
C PRO A 272 -10.28 -14.46 27.29
N THR A 273 -9.11 -13.86 27.43
CA THR A 273 -7.81 -14.57 27.48
C THR A 273 -7.78 -15.73 28.46
N GLU A 274 -8.30 -15.54 29.68
CA GLU A 274 -8.28 -16.58 30.72
C GLU A 274 -9.21 -17.76 30.38
N ASP A 275 -10.38 -17.48 29.81
CA ASP A 275 -11.31 -18.53 29.37
C ASP A 275 -10.73 -19.30 28.17
N ARG A 276 -10.09 -18.60 27.22
CA ARG A 276 -9.37 -19.24 26.12
C ARG A 276 -8.30 -20.19 26.64
N ARG A 277 -7.47 -19.76 27.61
CA ARG A 277 -6.41 -20.60 28.20
C ARG A 277 -6.99 -21.85 28.87
N ALA A 278 -8.08 -21.69 29.61
CA ALA A 278 -8.73 -22.79 30.32
C ALA A 278 -9.34 -23.82 29.37
N GLN A 279 -9.86 -23.40 28.21
CA GLN A 279 -10.61 -24.23 27.27
C GLN A 279 -9.83 -24.58 25.99
N TYR A 280 -8.58 -24.15 25.86
CA TYR A 280 -7.85 -24.15 24.58
C TYR A 280 -7.82 -25.53 23.91
N ASP A 281 -7.40 -26.55 24.67
CA ASP A 281 -7.26 -27.91 24.17
C ASP A 281 -8.61 -28.54 23.84
N ASP A 282 -9.63 -28.28 24.67
CA ASP A 282 -10.97 -28.80 24.47
C ASP A 282 -11.67 -28.17 23.25
N LEU A 283 -11.40 -26.90 22.95
CA LEU A 283 -11.90 -26.23 21.74
C LEU A 283 -11.29 -26.84 20.46
N LEU A 284 -9.97 -27.08 20.45
CA LEU A 284 -9.31 -27.73 19.33
C LEU A 284 -9.77 -29.18 19.14
N GLN A 285 -10.00 -29.88 20.25
CA GLN A 285 -10.56 -31.23 20.25
C GLN A 285 -11.99 -31.25 19.67
N ALA A 286 -12.86 -30.34 20.11
CA ALA A 286 -14.23 -30.24 19.62
C ALA A 286 -14.28 -29.93 18.11
N TYR A 287 -13.42 -29.03 17.63
CA TYR A 287 -13.25 -28.77 16.21
C TYR A 287 -12.83 -30.03 15.45
N HIS A 288 -11.79 -30.72 15.93
CA HIS A 288 -11.26 -31.92 15.28
C HIS A 288 -12.31 -33.05 15.19
N GLU A 289 -13.03 -33.30 16.28
CA GLU A 289 -14.11 -34.28 16.30
C GLU A 289 -15.22 -33.94 15.29
N ALA A 290 -15.52 -32.65 15.14
CA ALA A 290 -16.53 -32.16 14.23
C ALA A 290 -16.13 -32.22 12.75
N LEU A 291 -14.83 -32.26 12.42
CA LEU A 291 -14.36 -32.56 11.05
C LEU A 291 -14.84 -33.93 10.55
N GLY A 292 -15.13 -34.85 11.48
CA GLY A 292 -15.63 -36.18 11.21
C GLY A 292 -14.52 -37.22 11.02
N PRO A 293 -14.88 -38.52 11.04
CA PRO A 293 -13.91 -39.61 11.14
C PRO A 293 -13.06 -39.83 9.87
N GLN A 294 -13.38 -39.15 8.77
CA GLN A 294 -12.64 -39.25 7.50
C GLN A 294 -11.63 -38.11 7.31
N ALA A 295 -11.56 -37.16 8.25
CA ALA A 295 -10.65 -36.03 8.15
C ALA A 295 -9.19 -36.53 8.13
N PRO A 296 -8.35 -36.08 7.17
CA PRO A 296 -6.99 -36.58 7.00
C PRO A 296 -5.99 -35.94 7.98
N VAL A 297 -6.45 -35.49 9.15
CA VAL A 297 -5.65 -34.75 10.14
C VAL A 297 -5.88 -35.27 11.55
N SER A 298 -4.85 -35.20 12.36
CA SER A 298 -4.90 -35.39 13.80
C SER A 298 -5.15 -34.07 14.54
N VAL A 299 -5.49 -34.16 15.83
CA VAL A 299 -5.58 -32.97 16.71
C VAL A 299 -4.24 -32.25 16.81
N ALA A 300 -3.12 -32.97 16.69
CA ALA A 300 -1.78 -32.36 16.67
C ALA A 300 -1.57 -31.51 15.41
N ASP A 301 -2.03 -31.98 14.24
CA ASP A 301 -1.97 -31.22 12.99
C ASP A 301 -2.86 -29.97 13.05
N VAL A 302 -4.05 -30.07 13.68
CA VAL A 302 -4.92 -28.91 13.94
C VAL A 302 -4.19 -27.88 14.82
N ARG A 303 -3.54 -28.33 15.91
CA ARG A 303 -2.80 -27.44 16.80
C ARG A 303 -1.64 -26.75 16.10
N ASP A 304 -0.87 -27.49 15.31
CA ASP A 304 0.25 -26.95 14.56
C ASP A 304 -0.23 -25.94 13.50
N GLY A 305 -1.27 -26.29 12.77
CA GLY A 305 -1.92 -25.39 11.83
C GLY A 305 -2.46 -24.10 12.46
N VAL A 306 -3.09 -24.19 13.63
CA VAL A 306 -3.52 -23.00 14.39
C VAL A 306 -2.33 -22.15 14.83
N ARG A 307 -1.21 -22.78 15.23
CA ARG A 307 0.03 -22.06 15.58
C ARG A 307 0.54 -21.25 14.39
N HIS A 308 0.62 -21.88 13.22
CA HIS A 308 1.00 -21.22 11.96
C HIS A 308 0.08 -20.06 11.61
N GLN A 309 -1.24 -20.26 11.66
CA GLN A 309 -2.19 -19.24 11.23
C GLN A 309 -2.55 -18.17 12.29
N SER A 310 -2.01 -18.27 13.51
CA SER A 310 -2.33 -17.34 14.62
C SER A 310 -1.97 -15.87 14.31
N PHE A 311 -1.01 -15.63 13.40
CA PHE A 311 -0.63 -14.28 12.96
C PHE A 311 -1.71 -13.60 12.11
N PHE A 312 -2.66 -14.35 11.53
CA PHE A 312 -3.71 -13.78 10.68
C PHE A 312 -4.52 -12.69 11.40
N GLY A 313 -4.89 -12.93 12.66
CA GLY A 313 -5.61 -11.94 13.45
C GLY A 313 -4.79 -10.69 13.79
N VAL A 314 -3.48 -10.83 13.99
CA VAL A 314 -2.57 -9.69 14.18
C VAL A 314 -2.50 -8.84 12.90
N MET A 315 -2.38 -9.49 11.74
CA MET A 315 -2.41 -8.81 10.44
C MET A 315 -3.73 -8.07 10.23
N MET A 316 -4.86 -8.71 10.51
CA MET A 316 -6.19 -8.10 10.36
C MET A 316 -6.35 -6.87 11.26
N ALA A 317 -5.90 -6.92 12.51
CA ALA A 317 -5.95 -5.76 13.41
C ALA A 317 -5.13 -4.57 12.89
N ILE A 318 -3.91 -4.82 12.36
CA ILE A 318 -3.05 -3.78 11.80
C ILE A 318 -3.66 -3.22 10.51
N VAL A 319 -3.92 -4.08 9.52
CA VAL A 319 -4.32 -3.66 8.17
C VAL A 319 -5.70 -3.03 8.17
N SER A 320 -6.70 -3.67 8.79
CA SER A 320 -8.07 -3.15 8.76
C SER A 320 -8.18 -1.80 9.45
N SER A 321 -7.49 -1.58 10.57
CA SER A 321 -7.54 -0.30 11.29
C SER A 321 -6.98 0.89 10.50
N MET A 322 -6.11 0.61 9.51
CA MET A 322 -5.52 1.62 8.64
C MET A 322 -6.30 1.88 7.36
N LEU A 323 -7.20 0.96 6.96
CA LEU A 323 -7.97 1.06 5.73
C LEU A 323 -9.43 1.51 5.92
N VAL A 324 -9.96 1.44 7.15
CA VAL A 324 -11.35 1.83 7.44
C VAL A 324 -11.44 3.18 8.14
N GLU A 325 -12.62 3.80 8.02
CA GLU A 325 -12.91 5.04 8.72
C GLU A 325 -12.75 4.88 10.24
N ARG A 326 -12.16 5.90 10.85
CA ARG A 326 -11.93 5.93 12.29
C ARG A 326 -13.22 6.19 13.06
N THR A 327 -13.52 5.30 14.01
CA THR A 327 -14.60 5.49 14.98
C THR A 327 -14.15 5.03 16.36
N GLU A 328 -14.75 5.56 17.43
CA GLU A 328 -14.40 5.15 18.80
C GLU A 328 -14.66 3.65 19.05
N ARG A 329 -15.78 3.11 18.51
CA ARG A 329 -16.04 1.66 18.58
C ARG A 329 -15.01 0.88 17.77
N GLY A 330 -14.66 1.35 16.57
CA GLY A 330 -13.65 0.71 15.71
C GLY A 330 -12.28 0.65 16.37
N ASP A 331 -11.81 1.76 16.94
CA ASP A 331 -10.55 1.83 17.67
C ASP A 331 -10.53 0.80 18.83
N ARG A 332 -11.60 0.74 19.65
CA ARG A 332 -11.71 -0.28 20.71
C ARG A 332 -11.71 -1.72 20.19
N LEU A 333 -12.41 -1.97 19.09
CA LEU A 333 -12.45 -3.28 18.45
C LEU A 333 -11.04 -3.71 18.01
N PHE A 334 -10.33 -2.87 17.26
CA PHE A 334 -9.00 -3.19 16.77
C PHE A 334 -7.98 -3.36 17.89
N MET A 335 -8.06 -2.57 18.96
CA MET A 335 -7.18 -2.76 20.12
C MET A 335 -7.48 -4.06 20.86
N THR A 336 -8.77 -4.42 21.02
CA THR A 336 -9.16 -5.72 21.61
C THR A 336 -8.68 -6.89 20.76
N MET A 337 -8.84 -6.80 19.43
CA MET A 337 -8.36 -7.81 18.48
C MET A 337 -6.84 -7.95 18.56
N LEU A 338 -6.11 -6.83 18.51
CA LEU A 338 -4.64 -6.84 18.60
C LEU A 338 -4.19 -7.50 19.90
N GLU A 339 -4.74 -7.06 21.04
CA GLU A 339 -4.39 -7.58 22.36
C GLU A 339 -4.59 -9.09 22.45
N ARG A 340 -5.79 -9.58 22.11
CA ARG A 340 -6.13 -11.01 22.25
C ARG A 340 -5.34 -11.88 21.27
N HIS A 341 -5.17 -11.45 20.01
CA HIS A 341 -4.38 -12.19 19.03
C HIS A 341 -2.90 -12.23 19.37
N CYS A 342 -2.30 -11.12 19.78
CA CYS A 342 -0.90 -11.10 20.24
C CYS A 342 -0.73 -12.01 21.46
N GLN A 343 -1.67 -12.00 22.40
CA GLN A 343 -1.62 -12.89 23.56
C GLN A 343 -1.78 -14.37 23.16
N HIS A 344 -2.59 -14.69 22.16
CA HIS A 344 -2.71 -16.04 21.61
C HIS A 344 -1.39 -16.51 20.98
N VAL A 345 -0.76 -15.66 20.16
CA VAL A 345 0.57 -15.90 19.58
C VAL A 345 1.61 -16.22 20.65
N LEU A 346 1.61 -15.46 21.76
CA LEU A 346 2.54 -15.67 22.87
C LEU A 346 2.25 -16.98 23.63
N ASP A 347 0.99 -17.27 23.93
CA ASP A 347 0.59 -18.46 24.70
C ASP A 347 0.93 -19.79 24.01
N ILE A 348 0.95 -19.80 22.68
CA ILE A 348 1.25 -21.00 21.87
C ILE A 348 2.66 -20.99 21.27
N ASP A 349 3.50 -20.04 21.70
CA ASP A 349 4.87 -19.88 21.24
C ASP A 349 4.96 -19.74 19.71
N ALA A 350 3.99 -19.08 19.05
CA ALA A 350 3.98 -18.97 17.59
C ALA A 350 5.16 -18.16 17.05
N LEU A 351 5.74 -17.23 17.84
CA LEU A 351 6.94 -16.49 17.41
C LEU A 351 8.14 -17.39 17.06
N ALA A 352 8.24 -18.58 17.66
CA ALA A 352 9.33 -19.51 17.39
C ALA A 352 9.27 -20.15 15.99
N ILE A 353 8.14 -20.04 15.27
CA ILE A 353 8.00 -20.55 13.90
C ILE A 353 8.42 -19.52 12.85
N LEU A 354 8.47 -18.24 13.23
CA LEU A 354 8.83 -17.17 12.31
C LEU A 354 10.30 -17.32 11.92
N PRO A 355 10.64 -17.16 10.63
CA PRO A 355 12.02 -17.14 10.22
C PRO A 355 12.73 -15.93 10.84
N ASP A 356 14.05 -15.94 10.79
CA ASP A 356 14.80 -14.75 11.17
C ASP A 356 14.44 -13.59 10.25
N ALA A 357 14.28 -12.41 10.86
CA ALA A 357 14.06 -11.18 10.13
C ALA A 357 15.23 -10.98 9.17
N ALA A 358 14.95 -11.01 7.87
CA ALA A 358 15.92 -10.70 6.83
C ALA A 358 15.68 -9.25 6.41
N ALA A 359 16.73 -8.41 6.48
CA ALA A 359 16.67 -7.13 5.80
C ALA A 359 16.49 -7.42 4.29
N PRO A 360 15.46 -6.86 3.64
CA PRO A 360 15.24 -7.09 2.22
C PRO A 360 16.47 -6.64 1.43
N GLU A 361 16.87 -7.42 0.42
CA GLU A 361 17.99 -7.01 -0.43
C GLU A 361 17.64 -5.70 -1.18
N PRO A 362 18.58 -4.74 -1.27
CA PRO A 362 18.41 -3.54 -2.07
C PRO A 362 18.13 -3.86 -3.54
N LEU A 363 17.08 -3.25 -4.10
CA LEU A 363 16.70 -3.47 -5.49
C LEU A 363 17.69 -2.82 -6.44
N ARG A 364 17.86 -3.44 -7.62
CA ARG A 364 18.69 -2.91 -8.70
C ARG A 364 17.83 -2.71 -9.96
N PRO A 365 17.98 -1.56 -10.65
CA PRO A 365 17.27 -1.30 -11.89
C PRO A 365 17.71 -2.28 -12.98
N SER A 366 16.80 -2.59 -13.89
CA SER A 366 17.13 -3.33 -15.11
C SER A 366 17.70 -2.38 -16.17
N PRO A 367 18.61 -2.83 -17.05
CA PRO A 367 19.12 -2.04 -18.17
C PRO A 367 18.03 -1.47 -19.08
N GLU A 368 16.90 -2.17 -19.24
CA GLU A 368 15.77 -1.70 -20.05
C GLU A 368 15.10 -0.46 -19.45
N GLY A 369 15.14 -0.31 -18.12
CA GLY A 369 14.54 0.81 -17.39
C GLY A 369 15.21 2.16 -17.62
N GLU A 370 16.33 2.21 -18.36
CA GLU A 370 17.04 3.45 -18.69
C GLU A 370 16.37 4.22 -19.86
N GLY A 371 15.56 3.52 -20.66
CA GLY A 371 14.83 4.10 -21.80
C GLY A 371 13.55 4.82 -21.41
N ALA A 372 12.96 5.56 -22.36
CA ALA A 372 11.68 6.21 -22.15
C ALA A 372 10.53 5.19 -21.96
N HIS A 373 9.60 5.50 -21.07
CA HIS A 373 8.50 4.61 -20.68
C HIS A 373 7.18 5.01 -21.35
N PRO A 374 6.29 4.04 -21.64
CA PRO A 374 4.92 4.34 -22.04
C PRO A 374 4.18 5.12 -20.95
N SER A 375 3.57 6.25 -21.30
CA SER A 375 2.73 7.02 -20.38
C SER A 375 1.36 6.38 -20.19
N THR A 376 0.83 6.48 -18.97
CA THR A 376 -0.60 6.22 -18.69
C THR A 376 -1.45 7.45 -19.04
N ASP A 377 -2.77 7.37 -18.95
CA ASP A 377 -3.69 8.50 -19.20
C ASP A 377 -3.78 9.50 -18.03
N GLU A 378 -3.10 9.24 -16.91
CA GLU A 378 -3.06 10.11 -15.72
C GLU A 378 -2.51 11.52 -16.03
N PRO A 379 -3.23 12.62 -15.72
CA PRO A 379 -2.87 13.97 -16.18
C PRO A 379 -1.48 14.46 -15.76
N LEU A 380 -1.00 14.02 -14.60
CA LEU A 380 0.30 14.38 -14.03
C LEU A 380 1.36 13.30 -14.22
N TRP A 381 1.15 12.36 -15.14
CA TRP A 381 2.20 11.43 -15.53
C TRP A 381 3.39 12.22 -16.10
N SER A 382 4.56 11.93 -15.57
CA SER A 382 5.81 12.57 -15.95
C SER A 382 6.94 11.55 -16.04
N GLU A 383 7.92 11.84 -16.86
CA GLU A 383 9.20 11.12 -16.89
C GLU A 383 10.33 12.12 -16.87
N SER A 384 11.37 11.88 -16.07
CA SER A 384 12.48 12.82 -15.90
C SER A 384 13.82 12.12 -15.83
N TRP A 385 14.79 12.67 -16.56
CA TRP A 385 16.21 12.35 -16.39
C TRP A 385 16.90 13.52 -15.71
N TYR A 386 17.72 13.18 -14.74
CA TYR A 386 18.38 14.13 -13.87
C TYR A 386 19.85 13.77 -13.71
N ALA A 387 20.73 14.77 -13.64
CA ALA A 387 22.14 14.57 -13.38
C ALA A 387 22.79 15.81 -12.75
N ASP A 388 23.73 15.62 -11.82
CA ASP A 388 24.48 16.69 -11.16
C ASP A 388 25.98 16.39 -11.00
N PHE A 389 26.75 17.43 -10.69
CA PHE A 389 28.18 17.30 -10.39
C PHE A 389 28.64 18.40 -9.43
N VAL A 390 29.76 18.15 -8.75
CA VAL A 390 30.46 19.13 -7.93
C VAL A 390 31.96 19.08 -8.21
N ASP A 391 32.49 20.16 -8.77
CA ASP A 391 33.93 20.42 -8.83
C ASP A 391 34.32 21.42 -7.73
N ALA A 392 34.58 20.88 -6.53
CA ALA A 392 34.94 21.70 -5.38
C ALA A 392 36.28 22.40 -5.55
N ALA A 393 37.19 21.88 -6.38
CA ALA A 393 38.50 22.48 -6.63
C ALA A 393 38.38 23.73 -7.51
N GLU A 394 37.52 23.68 -8.53
CA GLU A 394 37.22 24.83 -9.40
C GLU A 394 36.12 25.74 -8.84
N GLY A 395 35.50 25.37 -7.71
CA GLY A 395 34.45 26.17 -7.08
C GLY A 395 33.13 26.15 -7.87
N LEU A 396 32.86 25.08 -8.62
CA LEU A 396 31.72 24.99 -9.54
C LEU A 396 30.87 23.75 -9.28
N GLY A 397 29.60 23.95 -8.95
CA GLY A 397 28.57 22.92 -8.98
C GLY A 397 27.63 23.13 -10.16
N GLY A 398 27.10 22.04 -10.71
CA GLY A 398 26.03 22.14 -11.69
C GLY A 398 25.06 20.98 -11.67
N TRP A 399 23.88 21.23 -12.23
CA TRP A 399 22.88 20.20 -12.44
C TRP A 399 22.03 20.38 -13.68
N PHE A 400 21.41 19.28 -14.10
CA PHE A 400 20.59 19.13 -15.28
C PHE A 400 19.31 18.34 -14.96
N ARG A 401 18.20 18.76 -15.56
CA ARG A 401 16.97 17.98 -15.64
C ARG A 401 16.30 18.19 -16.99
N ILE A 402 15.82 17.11 -17.60
CA ILE A 402 14.73 17.15 -18.58
C ILE A 402 13.55 16.38 -18.01
N GLY A 403 12.36 16.99 -17.99
CA GLY A 403 11.11 16.38 -17.58
C GLY A 403 10.10 16.41 -18.71
N LEU A 404 9.57 15.26 -19.11
CA LEU A 404 8.55 15.09 -20.13
C LEU A 404 7.18 14.90 -19.45
N MET A 405 6.16 15.64 -19.89
CA MET A 405 4.78 15.49 -19.42
C MET A 405 3.86 15.29 -20.64
N PRO A 406 3.75 14.05 -21.15
CA PRO A 406 3.02 13.75 -22.38
C PRO A 406 1.56 14.20 -22.34
N ASN A 407 0.87 13.99 -21.22
CA ASN A 407 -0.55 14.34 -21.09
C ASN A 407 -0.80 15.86 -21.01
N GLN A 408 0.26 16.65 -20.78
CA GLN A 408 0.23 18.11 -20.84
C GLN A 408 0.89 18.67 -22.10
N GLN A 409 1.41 17.81 -22.98
CA GLN A 409 2.10 18.18 -24.22
C GLN A 409 3.27 19.17 -24.00
N THR A 410 3.97 19.04 -22.89
CA THR A 410 5.08 19.95 -22.51
C THR A 410 6.30 19.19 -22.00
N ALA A 411 7.47 19.83 -22.10
CA ALA A 411 8.70 19.40 -21.47
C ALA A 411 9.35 20.58 -20.74
N TRP A 412 9.96 20.28 -19.58
CA TRP A 412 10.74 21.22 -18.79
C TRP A 412 12.22 20.87 -18.90
N ILE A 413 13.05 21.87 -19.16
CA ILE A 413 14.49 21.73 -19.27
C ILE A 413 15.14 22.70 -18.30
N HIS A 414 15.90 22.15 -17.36
CA HIS A 414 16.68 22.91 -16.41
C HIS A 414 18.16 22.55 -16.57
N ALA A 415 19.03 23.56 -16.63
CA ALA A 415 20.46 23.40 -16.44
C ALA A 415 20.99 24.59 -15.65
N LEU A 416 21.44 24.34 -14.43
CA LEU A 416 21.88 25.39 -13.53
C LEU A 416 23.32 25.17 -13.08
N LEU A 417 24.04 26.28 -12.91
CA LEU A 417 25.40 26.30 -12.36
C LEU A 417 25.47 27.30 -11.22
N CYS A 418 26.23 26.98 -10.18
CA CYS A 418 26.47 27.87 -9.06
C CYS A 418 27.86 27.65 -8.45
N GLY A 419 28.39 28.70 -7.82
CA GLY A 419 29.59 28.65 -7.01
C GLY A 419 29.44 29.59 -5.81
N PRO A 420 30.23 29.43 -4.74
CA PRO A 420 30.10 30.23 -3.51
C PRO A 420 30.33 31.73 -3.74
N ASP A 421 31.19 32.08 -4.69
CA ASP A 421 31.55 33.46 -5.04
C ASP A 421 31.06 33.88 -6.45
N GLU A 422 30.20 33.06 -7.07
CA GLU A 422 29.77 33.23 -8.46
C GLU A 422 28.26 33.42 -8.57
N ALA A 423 27.84 34.17 -9.58
CA ALA A 423 26.42 34.32 -9.90
C ALA A 423 25.83 32.97 -10.32
N THR A 424 24.62 32.67 -9.86
CA THR A 424 23.89 31.48 -10.31
C THR A 424 23.47 31.65 -11.76
N ILE A 425 23.80 30.68 -12.59
CA ILE A 425 23.39 30.62 -13.99
C ILE A 425 22.22 29.66 -14.09
N ALA A 426 21.11 30.09 -14.69
CA ALA A 426 19.95 29.26 -14.89
C ALA A 426 19.51 29.23 -16.34
N VAL A 427 19.43 28.03 -16.89
CA VAL A 427 18.66 27.69 -18.08
C VAL A 427 17.39 27.05 -17.57
N ASP A 428 16.26 27.70 -17.80
CA ASP A 428 14.93 27.27 -17.37
C ASP A 428 13.97 27.47 -18.55
N TYR A 429 13.59 26.36 -19.18
CA TYR A 429 12.79 26.34 -20.40
C TYR A 429 11.57 25.44 -20.22
N GLN A 430 10.42 25.96 -20.61
CA GLN A 430 9.23 25.17 -20.89
C GLN A 430 8.96 25.17 -22.39
N ILE A 431 8.99 23.99 -23.01
CA ILE A 431 8.82 23.81 -24.45
C ILE A 431 7.67 22.84 -24.75
N PRO A 432 7.17 22.80 -26.00
CA PRO A 432 6.30 21.71 -26.46
C PRO A 432 6.99 20.35 -26.31
N LEU A 433 6.21 19.31 -26.04
CA LEU A 433 6.74 17.95 -25.91
C LEU A 433 7.55 17.56 -27.16
N PRO A 434 8.83 17.15 -27.01
CA PRO A 434 9.63 16.71 -28.14
C PRO A 434 9.14 15.36 -28.68
N ALA A 435 9.35 15.13 -29.98
CA ALA A 435 8.98 13.86 -30.64
C ALA A 435 9.92 12.71 -30.28
N ASP A 436 11.16 13.03 -29.89
CA ASP A 436 12.16 12.08 -29.40
C ASP A 436 12.52 12.48 -27.97
N ALA A 437 12.44 11.53 -27.04
CA ALA A 437 12.74 11.77 -25.63
C ALA A 437 14.19 12.24 -25.40
N TRP A 438 15.12 11.92 -26.31
CA TRP A 438 16.56 12.16 -26.16
C TRP A 438 17.05 13.51 -26.69
N THR A 439 16.18 14.27 -27.36
CA THR A 439 16.55 15.56 -27.95
C THR A 439 15.47 16.60 -27.75
N ALA A 440 15.87 17.84 -27.52
CA ALA A 440 14.95 18.96 -27.39
C ALA A 440 15.54 20.22 -28.01
N GLN A 441 14.73 20.89 -28.84
CA GLN A 441 15.15 22.09 -29.55
C GLN A 441 14.04 23.14 -29.54
N ALA A 442 14.39 24.36 -29.16
CA ALA A 442 13.54 25.54 -29.25
C ALA A 442 14.40 26.79 -29.50
N ASP A 443 13.78 27.96 -29.61
CA ASP A 443 14.55 29.20 -29.76
C ASP A 443 15.46 29.42 -28.54
N GLY A 444 16.75 29.63 -28.80
CA GLY A 444 17.75 29.79 -27.77
C GLY A 444 18.16 28.52 -27.01
N ILE A 445 17.68 27.32 -27.34
CA ILE A 445 18.12 26.07 -26.69
C ILE A 445 18.26 24.88 -27.66
N ASN A 446 19.35 24.15 -27.52
CA ASN A 446 19.58 22.85 -28.12
C ASN A 446 20.12 21.88 -27.06
N LEU A 447 19.37 20.83 -26.79
CA LEU A 447 19.68 19.77 -25.83
C LEU A 447 19.68 18.42 -26.54
N ALA A 448 20.73 17.64 -26.30
CA ALA A 448 20.75 16.21 -26.51
C ALA A 448 21.25 15.51 -25.25
N HIS A 449 20.67 14.37 -24.91
CA HIS A 449 21.14 13.52 -23.84
C HIS A 449 21.01 12.06 -24.26
N THR A 450 21.84 11.19 -23.71
CA THR A 450 21.82 9.78 -24.12
C THR A 450 22.40 8.89 -23.03
N SER A 451 21.79 7.72 -22.88
CA SER A 451 22.44 6.59 -22.22
C SER A 451 23.34 5.86 -23.21
N GLY A 452 24.65 5.82 -22.90
CA GLY A 452 25.63 5.10 -23.70
C GLY A 452 25.51 3.59 -23.47
N THR A 453 26.29 3.05 -22.54
CA THR A 453 26.00 1.74 -21.94
C THR A 453 25.00 1.92 -20.80
N PRO A 454 23.81 1.26 -20.86
CA PRO A 454 22.79 1.39 -19.82
C PRO A 454 23.34 1.13 -18.42
N LEU A 455 22.87 1.92 -17.45
CA LEU A 455 23.31 1.88 -16.06
C LEU A 455 24.81 2.17 -15.83
N GLN A 456 25.59 2.50 -16.86
CA GLN A 456 27.04 2.71 -16.77
C GLN A 456 27.48 4.11 -17.22
N THR A 457 26.92 4.64 -18.30
CA THR A 457 27.35 5.94 -18.84
C THR A 457 26.17 6.76 -19.32
N TYR A 458 26.14 8.04 -18.99
CA TYR A 458 25.11 8.97 -19.41
C TYR A 458 25.73 10.29 -19.86
N ARG A 459 25.27 10.85 -20.97
CA ARG A 459 25.85 12.05 -21.58
C ARG A 459 24.80 13.14 -21.74
N VAL A 460 25.20 14.38 -21.47
CA VAL A 460 24.39 15.59 -21.67
C VAL A 460 25.18 16.61 -22.49
N ASP A 461 24.56 17.07 -23.58
CA ASP A 461 25.04 18.11 -24.47
C ASP A 461 24.01 19.24 -24.53
N ILE A 462 24.32 20.40 -23.95
CA ILE A 462 23.44 21.58 -23.94
C ILE A 462 24.16 22.77 -24.54
N LYS A 463 23.44 23.54 -25.36
CA LYS A 463 23.77 24.92 -25.73
C LYS A 463 22.51 25.75 -25.58
N ALA A 464 22.53 26.72 -24.68
CA ALA A 464 21.33 27.46 -24.32
C ALA A 464 21.62 28.93 -23.95
N LYS A 465 20.60 29.77 -24.12
CA LYS A 465 20.51 31.11 -23.53
C LYS A 465 19.92 30.96 -22.13
N GLY A 466 20.73 31.22 -21.11
CA GLY A 466 20.28 31.28 -19.72
C GLY A 466 20.22 32.71 -19.19
N GLN A 467 20.02 32.81 -17.88
CA GLN A 467 20.05 34.05 -17.12
C GLN A 467 21.01 33.92 -15.92
N SER A 468 21.66 35.01 -15.56
CA SER A 468 22.64 35.11 -14.47
C SER A 468 22.06 35.92 -13.31
N TYR A 469 22.20 35.38 -12.11
CA TYR A 469 21.58 35.89 -10.89
C TYR A 469 22.63 36.08 -9.79
N GLN A 470 22.82 37.33 -9.37
CA GLN A 470 23.66 37.64 -8.19
C GLN A 470 22.96 37.22 -6.89
N ASP A 471 21.64 37.39 -6.83
CA ASP A 471 20.80 36.84 -5.77
C ASP A 471 20.07 35.59 -6.31
N PRO A 472 20.48 34.36 -5.94
CA PRO A 472 19.82 33.14 -6.40
C PRO A 472 18.35 33.03 -5.98
N SER A 473 17.93 33.71 -4.91
CA SER A 473 16.53 33.67 -4.47
C SER A 473 15.57 34.41 -5.41
N ALA A 474 16.10 35.23 -6.33
CA ALA A 474 15.33 35.86 -7.40
C ALA A 474 14.60 34.83 -8.29
N LEU A 475 15.21 33.65 -8.51
CA LEU A 475 14.59 32.53 -9.23
C LEU A 475 13.31 32.05 -8.53
N LEU A 476 13.33 31.93 -7.20
CA LEU A 476 12.16 31.52 -6.40
C LEU A 476 11.03 32.55 -6.40
N ARG A 477 11.34 33.81 -6.76
CA ARG A 477 10.37 34.90 -6.94
C ARG A 477 9.91 35.08 -8.38
N GLY A 478 10.51 34.36 -9.34
CA GLY A 478 10.24 34.51 -10.77
C GLY A 478 10.75 35.83 -11.34
N GLU A 479 11.80 36.41 -10.75
CA GLU A 479 12.42 37.64 -11.23
C GLU A 479 13.36 37.34 -12.43
N PRO A 480 13.48 38.26 -13.40
CA PRO A 480 14.39 38.08 -14.52
C PRO A 480 15.85 38.29 -14.10
N GLY A 481 16.76 37.49 -14.64
CA GLY A 481 18.21 37.68 -14.52
C GLY A 481 18.87 38.29 -15.76
N GLU A 482 20.19 38.42 -15.73
CA GLU A 482 20.96 38.98 -16.85
C GLU A 482 21.24 37.91 -17.92
N PRO A 483 20.94 38.14 -19.21
CA PRO A 483 21.14 37.13 -20.26
C PRO A 483 22.58 36.61 -20.35
N VAL A 484 22.72 35.29 -20.53
CA VAL A 484 24.04 34.62 -20.60
C VAL A 484 24.00 33.40 -21.51
N ASP A 485 25.11 33.14 -22.20
CA ASP A 485 25.31 31.90 -22.96
C ASP A 485 25.87 30.80 -22.04
N LEU A 486 25.22 29.62 -22.08
CA LEU A 486 25.66 28.40 -21.44
C LEU A 486 25.93 27.31 -22.51
N ALA A 487 27.06 26.62 -22.38
CA ALA A 487 27.28 25.35 -23.04
C ALA A 487 27.80 24.31 -22.04
N MET A 488 27.25 23.11 -22.08
CA MET A 488 27.63 21.99 -21.22
C MET A 488 27.78 20.72 -22.06
N ASN A 489 28.88 20.00 -21.86
CA ASN A 489 29.22 18.76 -22.55
C ASN A 489 29.81 17.83 -21.51
N LEU A 490 28.98 17.03 -20.85
CA LEU A 490 29.38 16.24 -19.69
C LEU A 490 28.97 14.78 -19.86
N VAL A 491 29.78 13.90 -19.28
CA VAL A 491 29.55 12.46 -19.21
C VAL A 491 29.63 12.03 -17.76
N TRP A 492 28.57 11.37 -17.30
CA TRP A 492 28.47 10.69 -16.02
C TRP A 492 28.82 9.22 -16.23
N THR A 493 29.80 8.73 -15.47
CA THR A 493 30.20 7.33 -15.43
C THR A 493 29.88 6.76 -14.06
N THR A 494 29.13 5.66 -14.02
CA THR A 494 28.70 5.02 -12.77
C THR A 494 29.89 4.69 -11.88
N ASP A 495 29.82 5.12 -10.63
CA ASP A 495 30.84 4.97 -9.58
C ASP A 495 30.15 4.42 -8.32
N GLY A 496 29.67 3.19 -8.41
CA GLY A 496 28.90 2.52 -7.35
C GLY A 496 27.85 1.58 -7.92
N ILE A 497 26.88 1.19 -7.10
CA ILE A 497 25.83 0.25 -7.49
C ILE A 497 24.53 1.03 -7.76
N PRO A 498 23.92 0.87 -8.95
CA PRO A 498 22.60 1.42 -9.22
C PRO A 498 21.55 0.94 -8.21
N TYR A 499 20.80 1.88 -7.64
CA TYR A 499 19.83 1.63 -6.59
C TYR A 499 18.42 1.92 -7.08
N GLN A 500 17.53 0.93 -7.04
CA GLN A 500 16.14 1.11 -7.42
C GLN A 500 15.24 1.30 -6.19
N TYR A 501 14.34 2.27 -6.27
CA TYR A 501 13.35 2.46 -5.22
C TYR A 501 12.30 1.35 -5.25
N ARG A 502 11.88 0.92 -4.06
CA ARG A 502 10.83 -0.11 -3.91
C ARG A 502 9.42 0.47 -3.97
N LEU A 503 9.23 1.72 -3.55
CA LEU A 503 7.92 2.37 -3.42
C LEU A 503 7.50 3.19 -4.65
N THR A 504 8.45 3.76 -5.38
CA THR A 504 8.17 4.59 -6.55
C THR A 504 9.01 4.14 -7.73
N THR A 505 8.51 4.35 -8.95
CA THR A 505 9.20 4.15 -10.22
C THR A 505 10.34 5.17 -10.39
N ARG A 506 11.51 4.82 -9.84
CA ARG A 506 12.75 5.62 -9.86
C ARG A 506 13.96 4.73 -9.56
N TYR A 507 15.12 5.13 -10.07
CA TYR A 507 16.42 4.67 -9.58
C TYR A 507 17.44 5.82 -9.47
N GLU A 508 18.49 5.57 -8.70
CA GLU A 508 19.53 6.51 -8.29
C GLU A 508 20.92 5.89 -8.51
N ILE A 509 21.87 6.65 -9.09
CA ILE A 509 23.20 6.13 -9.45
C ILE A 509 24.29 7.15 -9.12
N PRO A 510 25.23 6.83 -8.21
CA PRO A 510 26.41 7.65 -7.98
C PRO A 510 27.36 7.55 -9.17
N CYS A 511 28.01 8.65 -9.51
CA CYS A 511 28.83 8.79 -10.71
C CYS A 511 30.09 9.62 -10.46
N THR A 512 31.07 9.43 -11.33
CA THR A 512 32.10 10.42 -11.64
C THR A 512 31.72 11.16 -12.92
N VAL A 513 32.08 12.44 -13.00
CA VAL A 513 31.67 13.33 -14.10
C VAL A 513 32.89 13.95 -14.75
N SER A 514 32.94 13.92 -16.07
CA SER A 514 34.00 14.55 -16.87
C SER A 514 33.44 15.28 -18.08
N GLY A 515 34.15 16.31 -18.53
CA GLY A 515 33.83 17.03 -19.76
C GLY A 515 34.10 18.52 -19.66
N THR A 516 33.22 19.34 -20.22
CA THR A 516 33.42 20.79 -20.26
C THR A 516 32.14 21.56 -20.01
N VAL A 517 32.28 22.67 -19.29
CA VAL A 517 31.24 23.68 -19.09
C VAL A 517 31.79 25.02 -19.57
N THR A 518 30.98 25.81 -20.26
CA THR A 518 31.33 27.15 -20.72
C THR A 518 30.22 28.11 -20.39
N VAL A 519 30.54 29.20 -19.67
CA VAL A 519 29.63 30.28 -19.32
C VAL A 519 30.26 31.59 -19.76
N LYS A 520 29.57 32.38 -20.59
CA LYS A 520 30.13 33.60 -21.22
C LYS A 520 31.42 33.30 -21.99
N HIS A 521 32.57 33.61 -21.37
CA HIS A 521 33.92 33.38 -21.90
C HIS A 521 34.76 32.44 -21.01
N ALA A 522 34.25 32.07 -19.84
CA ALA A 522 34.90 31.15 -18.93
C ALA A 522 34.63 29.71 -19.37
N ARG A 523 35.67 28.89 -19.42
CA ARG A 523 35.58 27.47 -19.75
C ARG A 523 36.20 26.66 -18.63
N TYR A 524 35.39 25.77 -18.06
CA TYR A 524 35.77 24.84 -17.01
C TYR A 524 36.00 23.46 -17.63
N GLN A 525 37.14 22.86 -17.28
CA GLN A 525 37.46 21.48 -17.62
C GLN A 525 37.14 20.62 -16.41
N ILE A 526 36.10 19.80 -16.51
CA ILE A 526 35.67 18.92 -15.44
C ILE A 526 36.36 17.57 -15.63
N ASP A 527 37.05 17.09 -14.60
CA ASP A 527 37.82 15.84 -14.66
C ASP A 527 37.54 14.94 -13.47
N SER A 528 36.69 13.93 -13.71
CA SER A 528 36.38 12.84 -12.79
C SER A 528 35.91 13.30 -11.41
N VAL A 529 35.03 14.30 -11.37
CA VAL A 529 34.51 14.88 -10.13
C VAL A 529 33.25 14.14 -9.65
N PRO A 530 32.90 14.19 -8.36
CA PRO A 530 31.68 13.55 -7.87
C PRO A 530 30.40 14.08 -8.52
N GLY A 531 29.43 13.19 -8.72
CA GLY A 531 28.10 13.56 -9.17
C GLY A 531 27.09 12.41 -9.02
N GLN A 532 25.83 12.73 -9.22
CA GLN A 532 24.72 11.78 -9.16
C GLN A 532 23.91 11.85 -10.45
N ARG A 533 23.28 10.74 -10.84
CA ARG A 533 22.19 10.76 -11.82
C ARG A 533 21.00 9.94 -11.33
N ASP A 534 19.83 10.35 -11.79
CA ASP A 534 18.58 9.66 -11.49
C ASP A 534 17.63 9.69 -12.68
N HIS A 535 16.71 8.72 -12.69
CA HIS A 535 15.66 8.60 -13.69
C HIS A 535 14.40 8.15 -12.98
N SER A 536 13.32 8.89 -13.21
CA SER A 536 12.02 8.64 -12.61
C SER A 536 10.91 8.74 -13.64
N TRP A 537 9.85 7.95 -13.46
CA TRP A 537 8.67 7.98 -14.30
C TRP A 537 7.41 7.77 -13.46
N GLY A 538 6.23 8.10 -13.99
CA GLY A 538 4.94 7.94 -13.31
C GLY A 538 4.32 9.25 -12.84
N VAL A 539 3.23 9.13 -12.07
CA VAL A 539 2.48 10.29 -11.58
C VAL A 539 3.30 11.06 -10.55
N ARG A 540 3.41 12.37 -10.73
CA ARG A 540 4.11 13.29 -9.82
C ARG A 540 3.34 14.60 -9.72
N ASP A 541 2.78 14.87 -8.54
CA ASP A 541 2.19 16.18 -8.22
C ASP A 541 3.15 16.94 -7.29
N TRP A 542 4.03 17.73 -7.91
CA TRP A 542 4.98 18.63 -7.21
C TRP A 542 4.31 19.63 -6.27
N TRP A 543 3.00 19.87 -6.42
CA TRP A 543 2.24 20.89 -5.69
C TRP A 543 1.39 20.30 -4.56
N SER A 544 1.47 19.00 -4.31
CA SER A 544 0.66 18.31 -3.29
C SER A 544 1.46 17.78 -2.09
N MET A 545 2.78 17.79 -2.16
CA MET A 545 3.66 17.18 -1.17
C MET A 545 5.00 17.89 -1.09
N ASP A 546 5.61 17.85 0.08
CA ASP A 546 6.96 18.35 0.31
C ASP A 546 7.95 17.18 0.31
N TRP A 547 9.21 17.46 -0.04
CA TRP A 547 10.28 16.50 0.16
C TRP A 547 11.62 17.17 0.36
N MET A 548 12.54 16.42 0.96
CA MET A 548 13.97 16.69 0.96
C MET A 548 14.67 15.51 0.28
N TRP A 549 15.60 15.78 -0.63
CA TRP A 549 16.40 14.80 -1.35
C TRP A 549 17.89 15.11 -1.18
N THR A 550 18.75 14.08 -1.11
CA THR A 550 20.20 14.23 -1.01
C THR A 550 20.94 13.26 -1.93
N ALA A 551 22.09 13.69 -2.45
CA ALA A 551 23.14 12.81 -2.94
C ALA A 551 24.49 13.35 -2.50
N LEU A 552 25.20 12.56 -1.71
CA LEU A 552 26.44 12.94 -1.05
C LEU A 552 27.53 11.91 -1.35
N HIS A 553 28.72 12.40 -1.65
CA HIS A 553 29.89 11.59 -1.97
C HIS A 553 31.00 11.91 -0.97
N LEU A 554 31.35 10.92 -0.14
CA LEU A 554 32.39 11.05 0.87
C LEU A 554 33.77 10.75 0.28
N GLN A 555 34.80 11.41 0.81
CA GLN A 555 36.19 11.24 0.37
C GLN A 555 36.75 9.82 0.58
N ASP A 556 36.12 9.01 1.44
CA ASP A 556 36.49 7.62 1.67
C ASP A 556 35.96 6.66 0.58
N GLY A 557 35.19 7.17 -0.39
CA GLY A 557 34.56 6.41 -1.46
C GLY A 557 33.15 5.91 -1.12
N SER A 558 32.56 6.37 -0.01
CA SER A 558 31.16 6.07 0.33
C SER A 558 30.20 7.01 -0.40
N HIS A 559 29.02 6.50 -0.75
CA HIS A 559 27.94 7.26 -1.37
C HIS A 559 26.69 7.18 -0.52
N LEU A 560 26.11 8.33 -0.19
CA LEU A 560 24.91 8.44 0.62
C LEU A 560 23.82 9.12 -0.20
N HIS A 561 22.65 8.53 -0.20
CA HIS A 561 21.48 9.10 -0.85
C HIS A 561 20.27 8.88 0.04
N GLY A 562 19.47 9.91 0.22
CA GLY A 562 18.26 9.83 1.02
C GLY A 562 17.21 10.80 0.52
N VAL A 563 15.96 10.37 0.51
CA VAL A 563 14.78 11.20 0.36
C VAL A 563 13.89 11.04 1.58
N ARG A 564 13.35 12.16 2.05
CA ARG A 564 12.26 12.23 3.01
C ARG A 564 11.07 12.86 2.32
N ILE A 565 9.96 12.14 2.22
CA ILE A 565 8.74 12.62 1.58
C ILE A 565 7.71 12.92 2.66
N GLN A 566 7.06 14.07 2.55
CA GLN A 566 6.02 14.52 3.46
C GLN A 566 4.76 14.90 2.68
N ILE A 567 3.76 14.02 2.74
CA ILE A 567 2.44 14.23 2.16
C ILE A 567 1.51 14.76 3.26
N PRO A 568 0.70 15.80 3.02
CA PRO A 568 -0.25 16.30 3.99
C PRO A 568 -1.15 15.19 4.56
N ASN A 569 -1.34 15.19 5.88
CA ASN A 569 -2.15 14.20 6.62
C ASN A 569 -1.68 12.74 6.51
N THR A 570 -0.46 12.49 6.04
CA THR A 570 0.15 11.16 5.95
C THR A 570 1.48 11.16 6.70
N PRO A 571 1.86 10.04 7.34
CA PRO A 571 3.19 9.93 7.95
C PRO A 571 4.28 10.16 6.91
N ALA A 572 5.33 10.89 7.30
CA ALA A 572 6.51 11.04 6.44
C ALA A 572 7.20 9.68 6.31
N PHE A 573 7.72 9.39 5.12
CA PHE A 573 8.49 8.18 4.88
C PHE A 573 9.83 8.51 4.22
N SER A 574 10.79 7.62 4.42
CA SER A 574 12.15 7.77 3.91
C SER A 574 12.48 6.64 2.94
N ILE A 575 13.27 6.97 1.92
CA ILE A 575 13.87 6.00 1.00
C ILE A 575 15.31 6.43 0.79
N GLY A 576 16.25 5.50 0.69
CA GLY A 576 17.62 5.86 0.42
C GLY A 576 18.57 4.70 0.59
N TYR A 577 19.84 4.98 0.36
CA TYR A 577 20.91 4.03 0.55
C TYR A 577 22.13 4.68 1.20
N ALA A 578 22.92 3.85 1.86
CA ALA A 578 24.33 4.09 2.10
C ALA A 578 25.15 2.99 1.42
N GLN A 579 26.04 3.37 0.51
CA GLN A 579 27.02 2.48 -0.11
C GLN A 579 28.39 2.74 0.51
N ASP A 580 29.02 1.67 0.99
CA ASP A 580 30.41 1.73 1.39
C ASP A 580 31.34 1.53 0.18
N ARG A 581 32.64 1.80 0.38
CA ARG A 581 33.67 1.58 -0.64
C ARG A 581 33.78 0.12 -1.11
N ALA A 582 33.33 -0.85 -0.32
CA ALA A 582 33.36 -2.26 -0.68
C ALA A 582 32.19 -2.65 -1.61
N GLY A 583 31.25 -1.74 -1.86
CA GLY A 583 30.05 -2.00 -2.65
C GLY A 583 28.94 -2.70 -1.86
N SER A 584 28.96 -2.61 -0.52
CA SER A 584 27.82 -3.03 0.29
C SER A 584 26.78 -1.91 0.30
N ILE A 585 25.51 -2.25 0.09
CA ILE A 585 24.39 -1.30 0.17
C ILE A 585 23.59 -1.58 1.43
N THR A 586 23.34 -0.53 2.20
CA THR A 586 22.38 -0.54 3.31
C THR A 586 21.19 0.33 2.95
N ASP A 587 19.98 -0.23 2.96
CA ASP A 587 18.74 0.52 2.82
C ASP A 587 18.55 1.47 4.01
N LEU A 588 18.20 2.72 3.73
CA LEU A 588 17.85 3.69 4.74
C LEU A 588 16.37 3.61 5.07
N THR A 589 16.06 3.44 6.35
CA THR A 589 14.69 3.46 6.88
C THR A 589 14.32 4.82 7.45
N THR A 590 15.32 5.66 7.73
CA THR A 590 15.12 7.01 8.28
C THR A 590 16.11 7.96 7.64
N VAL A 591 15.58 9.04 7.08
CA VAL A 591 16.29 10.22 6.61
C VAL A 591 15.63 11.40 7.30
N ASP A 592 16.27 11.91 8.35
CA ASP A 592 15.75 13.04 9.12
C ASP A 592 16.65 14.27 8.95
N ILE A 593 16.03 15.44 8.99
CA ILE A 593 16.69 16.71 8.77
C ILE A 593 16.02 17.79 9.60
N ARG A 594 16.84 18.63 10.23
CA ARG A 594 16.36 19.85 10.87
C ARG A 594 16.40 20.99 9.88
N GLU A 595 15.31 21.15 9.15
CA GLU A 595 15.23 22.14 8.09
C GLU A 595 15.38 23.57 8.63
N ALA A 596 16.29 24.32 8.02
CA ALA A 596 16.50 25.74 8.27
C ALA A 596 16.46 26.47 6.94
N PHE A 597 15.60 27.47 6.82
CA PHE A 597 15.46 28.31 5.64
C PHE A 597 15.53 29.78 6.04
N SER A 598 16.28 30.54 5.26
CA SER A 598 16.25 31.99 5.37
C SER A 598 14.94 32.57 4.83
N ALA A 599 14.64 33.82 5.16
CA ALA A 599 13.37 34.47 4.77
C ALA A 599 13.16 34.57 3.25
N ASN A 600 14.21 34.42 2.44
CA ASN A 600 14.11 34.45 0.98
C ASN A 600 13.79 33.06 0.36
N GLY A 601 13.62 32.03 1.20
CA GLY A 601 13.27 30.67 0.78
C GLY A 601 14.46 29.76 0.46
N LEU A 602 15.70 30.23 0.61
CA LEU A 602 16.91 29.43 0.43
C LEU A 602 17.30 28.69 1.73
N PRO A 603 17.79 27.45 1.62
CA PRO A 603 18.20 26.65 2.77
C PRO A 603 19.43 27.23 3.45
N GLU A 604 19.50 27.10 4.77
CA GLU A 604 20.68 27.40 5.59
C GLU A 604 21.36 26.09 6.02
N ASN A 605 22.46 26.17 6.77
CA ASN A 605 23.18 24.99 7.27
C ASN A 605 22.29 24.14 8.19
N GLN A 606 22.42 22.81 8.08
CA GLN A 606 21.51 21.86 8.72
C GLN A 606 22.26 20.64 9.25
N VAL A 607 21.53 19.76 9.94
CA VAL A 607 22.02 18.45 10.37
C VAL A 607 21.15 17.38 9.73
N LEU A 608 21.80 16.42 9.07
CA LEU A 608 21.20 15.25 8.43
C LEU A 608 21.46 14.01 9.29
N GLU A 609 20.43 13.20 9.51
CA GLU A 609 20.50 11.94 10.25
C GLU A 609 20.01 10.78 9.37
N LEU A 610 20.83 9.74 9.24
CA LEU A 610 20.58 8.57 8.40
C LEU A 610 20.64 7.29 9.25
N ALA A 611 19.55 6.52 9.24
CA ALA A 611 19.42 5.23 9.91
C ALA A 611 19.05 4.12 8.91
N PRO A 612 19.52 2.87 9.11
CA PRO A 612 20.14 2.33 10.33
C PRO A 612 21.66 2.49 10.43
N VAL A 613 22.32 3.09 9.44
CA VAL A 613 23.79 3.24 9.40
C VAL A 613 24.37 4.14 10.49
N GLY A 614 23.54 4.89 11.22
CA GLY A 614 23.95 5.72 12.35
C GLY A 614 24.83 6.91 11.94
N ILE A 615 24.59 7.47 10.75
CA ILE A 615 25.33 8.62 10.25
C ILE A 615 24.59 9.90 10.62
N THR A 616 25.26 10.77 11.37
CA THR A 616 24.85 12.17 11.57
C THR A 616 25.85 13.07 10.86
N ALA A 617 25.39 13.97 10.01
CA ALA A 617 26.24 14.85 9.22
C ALA A 617 25.84 16.32 9.38
N GLU A 618 26.83 17.17 9.65
CA GLU A 618 26.71 18.62 9.49
C GLU A 618 26.74 18.96 8.01
N VAL A 619 25.70 19.65 7.54
CA VAL A 619 25.53 20.07 6.15
C VAL A 619 25.80 21.56 6.07
N ASN A 620 26.84 21.94 5.32
CA ASN A 620 27.20 23.32 5.05
C ASN A 620 26.79 23.69 3.62
N ILE A 621 25.86 24.63 3.49
CA ILE A 621 25.41 25.15 2.21
C ILE A 621 26.53 25.99 1.58
N ARG A 622 26.92 25.67 0.35
CA ARG A 622 28.00 26.35 -0.39
C ARG A 622 27.50 27.31 -1.44
N ALA A 623 26.52 26.87 -2.22
CA ALA A 623 25.94 27.67 -3.30
C ALA A 623 24.53 27.18 -3.62
N HIS A 624 23.71 28.05 -4.20
CA HIS A 624 22.30 27.78 -4.50
C HIS A 624 22.05 27.76 -6.00
N ALA A 625 21.26 26.80 -6.46
CA ALA A 625 20.78 26.70 -7.83
C ALA A 625 19.29 26.30 -7.83
N PRO A 626 18.39 27.16 -7.33
CA PRO A 626 16.99 26.82 -7.13
C PRO A 626 16.17 26.97 -8.42
N VAL A 627 15.01 26.33 -8.49
CA VAL A 627 13.99 26.60 -9.52
C VAL A 627 12.62 26.84 -8.91
N ARG A 628 11.72 27.46 -9.68
CA ARG A 628 10.34 27.72 -9.30
C ARG A 628 9.41 27.01 -10.26
N LEU A 629 8.63 26.05 -9.75
CA LEU A 629 7.71 25.26 -10.56
C LEU A 629 6.30 25.85 -10.47
N VAL A 630 5.68 26.11 -11.62
CA VAL A 630 4.31 26.62 -11.71
C VAL A 630 3.44 25.59 -12.42
N GLY A 631 2.36 25.18 -11.75
CA GLY A 631 1.39 24.25 -12.29
C GLY A 631 0.51 24.88 -13.35
N PRO A 632 -0.14 24.08 -14.21
CA PRO A 632 -1.14 24.56 -15.18
C PRO A 632 -2.30 25.33 -14.53
N ASP A 633 -2.59 25.02 -13.26
CA ASP A 633 -3.61 25.64 -12.42
C ASP A 633 -3.10 26.87 -11.65
N GLY A 634 -1.82 27.23 -11.82
CA GLY A 634 -1.19 28.38 -11.16
C GLY A 634 -0.60 28.08 -9.78
N ARG A 635 -0.74 26.85 -9.25
CA ARG A 635 -0.07 26.45 -8.00
C ARG A 635 1.43 26.56 -8.15
N VAL A 636 2.11 26.88 -7.06
CA VAL A 636 3.56 27.14 -7.06
C VAL A 636 4.24 26.18 -6.11
N SER A 637 5.32 25.55 -6.57
CA SER A 637 6.27 24.87 -5.71
C SER A 637 7.62 25.54 -5.83
N GLN A 638 8.21 25.86 -4.68
CA GLN A 638 9.59 26.30 -4.62
C GLN A 638 10.47 25.05 -4.59
N PHE A 639 11.51 25.06 -5.41
CA PHE A 639 12.45 23.97 -5.52
C PHE A 639 13.87 24.45 -5.17
N PRO A 640 14.15 24.80 -3.89
CA PRO A 640 15.49 25.16 -3.49
C PRO A 640 16.42 23.97 -3.69
N ARG A 641 17.55 24.21 -4.35
CA ARG A 641 18.59 23.21 -4.52
C ARG A 641 19.94 23.83 -4.22
N ALA A 642 20.79 23.10 -3.52
CA ALA A 642 22.06 23.60 -3.05
C ALA A 642 23.19 22.58 -3.20
N TRP A 643 24.36 23.07 -3.63
CA TRP A 643 25.61 22.36 -3.44
C TRP A 643 26.00 22.48 -1.95
N VAL A 644 26.32 21.36 -1.34
CA VAL A 644 26.70 21.24 0.07
C VAL A 644 28.08 20.59 0.26
N ASP A 645 28.74 20.97 1.33
CA ASP A 645 29.83 20.21 1.95
C ASP A 645 29.28 19.52 3.20
N VAL A 646 29.70 18.29 3.46
CA VAL A 646 29.26 17.51 4.62
C VAL A 646 30.42 17.07 5.50
N THR A 647 30.21 17.09 6.81
CA THR A 647 31.12 16.50 7.81
C THR A 647 30.31 15.59 8.73
N THR A 648 30.62 14.30 8.73
CA THR A 648 29.96 13.32 9.59
C THR A 648 30.51 13.37 11.02
N ALA A 649 29.73 12.93 11.99
CA ALA A 649 30.14 12.88 13.40
C ALA A 649 31.37 12.01 13.66
N ASP A 650 31.66 11.04 12.78
CA ASP A 650 32.87 10.22 12.81
C ASP A 650 34.07 10.83 12.05
N GLY A 651 33.92 12.06 11.54
CA GLY A 651 35.00 12.86 10.94
C GLY A 651 35.22 12.67 9.45
N ARG A 652 34.37 11.92 8.75
CA ARG A 652 34.41 11.83 7.27
C ARG A 652 33.86 13.11 6.66
N THR A 653 34.43 13.49 5.52
CA THR A 653 34.03 14.69 4.80
C THR A 653 33.65 14.36 3.36
N GLY A 654 32.75 15.14 2.78
CA GLY A 654 32.28 14.93 1.42
C GLY A 654 31.60 16.15 0.83
N VAL A 655 31.14 16.00 -0.40
CA VAL A 655 30.40 17.03 -1.16
C VAL A 655 29.18 16.41 -1.80
N GLY A 656 28.23 17.24 -2.22
CA GLY A 656 27.08 16.76 -2.98
C GLY A 656 25.98 17.79 -3.13
N TRP A 657 24.77 17.31 -3.37
CA TRP A 657 23.59 18.13 -3.61
C TRP A 657 22.47 17.80 -2.64
N MET A 658 21.74 18.85 -2.25
CA MET A 658 20.49 18.73 -1.51
C MET A 658 19.35 19.46 -2.23
N GLU A 659 18.29 18.69 -2.46
CA GLU A 659 16.94 18.96 -2.97
C GLU A 659 15.93 19.35 -1.89
N TRP A 660 15.15 20.42 -2.04
CA TRP A 660 13.84 20.52 -1.40
C TRP A 660 12.73 20.81 -2.41
N ASN A 661 11.56 20.20 -2.22
CA ASN A 661 10.31 20.65 -2.81
C ASN A 661 9.42 21.19 -1.70
N ARG A 662 8.96 22.43 -1.88
CA ARG A 662 8.11 23.14 -0.92
C ARG A 662 6.87 23.64 -1.65
N SER A 663 5.80 22.87 -1.56
CA SER A 663 4.51 23.27 -2.08
C SER A 663 4.03 24.51 -1.35
N GLN A 664 3.72 25.55 -2.10
CA GLN A 664 3.13 26.75 -1.53
C GLN A 664 1.63 26.53 -1.45
N ALA A 665 1.08 26.54 -0.23
CA ALA A 665 -0.37 26.51 -0.04
C ALA A 665 -1.04 27.62 -0.87
N ASP A 666 -2.23 27.35 -1.41
CA ASP A 666 -3.04 28.34 -2.12
C ASP A 666 -3.14 29.60 -1.25
N GLN A 667 -2.41 30.65 -1.66
CA GLN A 667 -2.67 31.99 -1.16
C GLN A 667 -3.96 32.41 -1.83
N GLY A 668 -5.08 31.99 -1.26
CA GLY A 668 -6.42 32.29 -1.77
C GLY A 668 -6.52 33.76 -2.14
N GLN A 669 -6.72 34.01 -3.43
CA GLN A 669 -7.29 35.27 -3.91
C GLN A 669 -8.81 35.17 -3.92
#